data_AF-A0A2I1GFI8-F1
#
_entry.id   AF-A0A2I1GFI8-F1
#
_cell.length_a   1.000
_cell.length_b   1.000
_cell.length_c   1.000
_cell.angle_alpha   90.00
_cell.angle_beta   90.00
_cell.angle_gamma   90.00
#
_symmetry.space_group_name_H-M   'P 1'
#
loop_
_entity.id
_entity.type
_entity.pdbx_description
1 polymer ?
#
loop_
_entity_poly.entity_id
_entity_poly.type
_entity_poly.pdbx_seq_one_letter_code
_entity_poly.pdbx_strand_id
1 'polypeptide(L)'
;MTENLVELNEKLAEEWPIQIAKFGQKLIASEVRYYIEFQEYPNTSETGFASIYNVSGWDENEARKAFSMTNIQYSYGGNGTICTVKNCDFFPGFEVSKEERKCLGVKMCEFASKELLDVSHTSVDFTSSIFKNTFNANEKFYEKATLCLFAKAHEYKCGYVDRNGIRCDGVPKLGEFTQKDESDVIDECFTVHPNNTRSDECPFLHKVGNHIVKGTVKKPTTECPVKFYHIPKNLKECPFIVTVSVGIHNHPPPPPRKTPYNIKSQLQKIIDNEHVLDLTARKFLTGSMIQTYLNGKSISDLHPSLNNQSKINYYIEKTRRSKYPFGQNILGVVHEFMRHEKSEDPYIRSIRFLDNEQYIVLCGTKKQLQALSKLTYIEIDMAFKRIHGITNEWEVSAYSSQAQKTLTFARIFTNVETAEAYQNLFEDLFSCIERDIGESFNFHHIHKKGLGCIIADQHKGQALGLGQYLNSKYPHLTSIEHLQHIYKLCQVHYKRNIDKNRQLSKETRNAMYLIPTLNIQEDILEVLNKIQFCNKPGAAAWVKDKLVPWVLSGISSVFTKMDCTIWNQTPNNTNAGESAHANVNRDGCNLSLLAGIIRGQEFDKRQWESANVHEQYNVPESYRNKSELARSIQAEKRAEKRCKKQSSTSTSSRIVKKQKGNGHNKENAIVIDIGEEDSYLEQQKKKK
;
A
#
# COMPACT_ATOMS: atom_id res chain seq x y z
N MET A 1 -33.48 14.19 29.31
CA MET A 1 -34.47 15.26 29.02
C MET A 1 -34.79 15.23 27.53
N THR A 2 -35.34 14.11 27.05
CA THR A 2 -35.33 13.71 25.63
C THR A 2 -36.66 13.06 25.25
N GLU A 3 -37.76 13.58 25.79
CA GLU A 3 -39.12 13.10 25.49
C GLU A 3 -40.08 14.24 25.13
N ASN A 4 -39.61 15.46 24.85
CA ASN A 4 -40.50 16.60 24.68
C ASN A 4 -40.15 17.55 23.51
N LEU A 5 -39.49 17.03 22.46
CA LEU A 5 -39.21 17.78 21.22
C LEU A 5 -40.08 17.34 20.04
N VAL A 6 -40.61 16.11 20.06
CA VAL A 6 -41.54 15.60 19.04
C VAL A 6 -42.95 16.18 19.27
N GLU A 7 -43.45 16.16 20.51
CA GLU A 7 -44.74 16.77 20.86
C GLU A 7 -44.76 18.30 20.69
N LEU A 8 -43.61 18.98 20.85
CA LEU A 8 -43.51 20.42 20.63
C LEU A 8 -43.59 20.79 19.14
N ASN A 9 -43.10 19.92 18.25
CA ASN A 9 -43.23 20.08 16.80
C ASN A 9 -44.65 19.80 16.30
N GLU A 10 -45.39 18.89 16.94
CA GLU A 10 -46.79 18.61 16.57
C GLU A 10 -47.74 19.71 17.06
N LYS A 11 -47.50 20.31 18.23
CA LYS A 11 -48.33 21.41 18.77
C LYS A 11 -48.11 22.79 18.12
N LEU A 12 -47.00 23.01 17.42
CA LEU A 12 -46.75 24.25 16.68
C LEU A 12 -47.31 24.23 15.24
N ALA A 13 -47.89 23.11 14.81
CA ALA A 13 -48.45 22.93 13.46
C ALA A 13 -49.93 23.35 13.33
N GLU A 14 -50.63 23.61 14.43
CA GLU A 14 -52.01 24.10 14.39
C GLU A 14 -52.02 25.63 14.27
N GLU A 15 -52.57 26.09 13.13
CA GLU A 15 -52.82 27.48 12.74
C GLU A 15 -51.61 28.33 12.27
N TRP A 16 -50.88 27.84 11.27
CA TRP A 16 -50.25 28.74 10.29
C TRP A 16 -50.96 28.55 8.94
N PRO A 17 -51.47 29.62 8.29
CA PRO A 17 -52.09 29.48 6.98
C PRO A 17 -51.06 28.87 6.02
N ILE A 18 -51.47 27.88 5.22
CA ILE A 18 -50.63 27.22 4.21
C ILE A 18 -50.02 28.30 3.31
N GLN A 19 -48.79 28.73 3.63
CA GLN A 19 -48.08 29.73 2.85
C GLN A 19 -47.51 29.03 1.62
N ILE A 20 -48.25 29.09 0.52
CA ILE A 20 -47.74 28.68 -0.79
C ILE A 20 -46.54 29.58 -1.11
N ALA A 21 -45.35 29.00 -1.10
CA ALA A 21 -44.12 29.69 -1.44
C ALA A 21 -44.02 29.85 -2.96
N LYS A 22 -43.80 31.09 -3.43
CA LYS A 22 -43.74 31.43 -4.86
C LYS A 22 -42.29 31.70 -5.28
N PHE A 23 -41.75 30.87 -6.16
CA PHE A 23 -40.37 30.96 -6.66
C PHE A 23 -40.29 31.49 -8.11
N GLY A 24 -41.37 32.10 -8.58
CA GLY A 24 -41.55 32.67 -9.92
C GLY A 24 -42.99 32.48 -10.42
N GLN A 25 -43.33 33.07 -11.57
CA GLN A 25 -44.71 33.09 -12.10
C GLN A 25 -45.39 31.71 -12.23
N LYS A 26 -44.64 30.62 -12.39
CA LYS A 26 -45.15 29.25 -12.60
C LYS A 26 -44.46 28.20 -11.71
N LEU A 27 -43.76 28.61 -10.66
CA LEU A 27 -43.11 27.68 -9.73
C LEU A 27 -43.56 27.99 -8.31
N ILE A 28 -44.43 27.15 -7.77
CA ILE A 28 -44.93 27.24 -6.42
C ILE A 28 -44.57 25.97 -5.65
N ALA A 29 -44.49 26.08 -4.33
CA ALA A 29 -44.40 24.94 -3.43
C ALA A 29 -45.42 25.13 -2.30
N SER A 30 -46.29 24.14 -2.13
CA SER A 30 -47.26 24.06 -1.03
C SER A 30 -46.62 23.58 0.27
N GLU A 31 -45.49 22.86 0.15
CA GLU A 31 -44.73 22.32 1.27
C GLU A 31 -43.32 22.92 1.29
N VAL A 32 -42.89 23.40 2.46
CA VAL A 32 -41.57 24.00 2.66
C VAL A 32 -40.92 23.35 3.87
N ARG A 33 -39.69 22.88 3.73
CA ARG A 33 -38.88 22.34 4.82
C ARG A 33 -37.46 22.89 4.80
N TYR A 34 -36.93 23.13 5.99
CA TYR A 34 -35.55 23.57 6.20
C TYR A 34 -34.66 22.38 6.53
N TYR A 35 -33.50 22.31 5.89
CA TYR A 35 -32.53 21.24 6.07
C TYR A 35 -31.13 21.82 6.31
N ILE A 36 -30.36 21.12 7.14
CA ILE A 36 -28.95 21.43 7.37
C ILE A 36 -28.08 20.72 6.31
N GLU A 37 -28.46 19.51 5.92
CA GLU A 37 -27.73 18.68 4.96
C GLU A 37 -28.47 18.57 3.63
N PHE A 38 -27.71 18.52 2.53
CA PHE A 38 -28.28 18.37 1.19
C PHE A 38 -29.06 17.06 1.05
N GLN A 39 -30.30 17.13 0.59
CA GLN A 39 -31.16 15.98 0.38
C GLN A 39 -30.88 15.34 -0.98
N GLU A 40 -30.20 14.19 -1.00
CA GLU A 40 -29.88 13.47 -2.24
C GLU A 40 -31.09 12.74 -2.86
N TYR A 41 -32.10 12.46 -2.05
CA TYR A 41 -33.46 12.07 -2.43
C TYR A 41 -34.43 13.14 -1.90
N PRO A 42 -34.52 14.30 -2.57
CA PRO A 42 -35.41 15.36 -2.10
C PRO A 42 -36.85 14.86 -2.19
N ASN A 43 -37.65 15.14 -1.16
CA ASN A 43 -39.08 14.91 -1.22
C ASN A 43 -39.69 15.68 -2.39
N THR A 44 -40.77 15.15 -2.95
CA THR A 44 -41.50 15.73 -4.07
C THR A 44 -42.98 15.83 -3.72
N SER A 45 -43.70 16.70 -4.41
CA SER A 45 -45.15 16.85 -4.26
C SER A 45 -45.74 17.29 -5.59
N GLU A 46 -46.98 16.92 -5.87
CA GLU A 46 -47.68 17.33 -7.10
C GLU A 46 -47.74 18.86 -7.21
N THR A 47 -47.93 19.54 -6.07
CA THR A 47 -48.04 21.01 -5.96
C THR A 47 -46.71 21.69 -5.58
N GLY A 48 -45.62 20.93 -5.55
CA GLY A 48 -44.25 21.40 -5.31
C GLY A 48 -43.81 21.32 -3.84
N PHE A 49 -42.60 20.81 -3.63
CA PHE A 49 -41.94 20.68 -2.34
C PHE A 49 -40.62 21.47 -2.33
N ALA A 50 -40.45 22.43 -1.43
CA ALA A 50 -39.26 23.25 -1.33
C ALA A 50 -38.37 22.82 -0.15
N SER A 51 -37.13 22.44 -0.47
CA SER A 51 -36.06 22.21 0.51
C SER A 51 -35.16 23.44 0.59
N ILE A 52 -35.09 24.08 1.75
CA ILE A 52 -34.32 25.30 1.98
C ILE A 52 -33.09 24.99 2.83
N TYR A 53 -31.93 25.47 2.39
CA TYR A 53 -30.64 25.29 3.05
C TYR A 53 -30.01 26.65 3.36
N ASN A 54 -29.62 26.86 4.62
CA ASN A 54 -28.82 28.02 5.01
C ASN A 54 -27.33 27.67 4.89
N VAL A 55 -26.62 28.34 4.00
CA VAL A 55 -25.18 28.13 3.75
C VAL A 55 -24.32 29.28 4.27
N SER A 56 -24.85 30.07 5.22
CA SER A 56 -24.09 31.12 5.89
C SER A 56 -22.78 30.57 6.48
N GLY A 57 -21.67 31.25 6.22
CA GLY A 57 -20.34 30.85 6.68
C GLY A 57 -19.63 29.80 5.82
N TRP A 58 -20.27 29.29 4.76
CA TRP A 58 -19.60 28.43 3.78
C TRP A 58 -18.78 29.24 2.77
N ASP A 59 -17.70 28.66 2.28
CA ASP A 59 -17.08 29.13 1.03
C ASP A 59 -18.08 28.98 -0.12
N GLU A 60 -18.21 30.02 -0.94
CA GLU A 60 -19.21 30.10 -2.01
C GLU A 60 -19.06 28.94 -3.02
N ASN A 61 -17.83 28.59 -3.39
CA ASN A 61 -17.58 27.51 -4.35
C ASN A 61 -17.89 26.14 -3.75
N GLU A 62 -17.53 25.93 -2.48
CA GLU A 62 -17.86 24.69 -1.78
C GLU A 62 -19.36 24.52 -1.56
N ALA A 63 -20.09 25.60 -1.21
CA ALA A 63 -21.55 25.58 -1.10
C ALA A 63 -22.21 25.22 -2.45
N ARG A 64 -21.81 25.87 -3.55
CA ARG A 64 -22.34 25.56 -4.89
C ARG A 64 -22.12 24.10 -5.28
N LYS A 65 -20.98 23.49 -4.94
CA LYS A 65 -20.70 22.08 -5.23
C LYS A 65 -21.43 21.12 -4.31
N ALA A 66 -21.52 21.43 -3.02
CA ALA A 66 -22.18 20.60 -2.01
C ALA A 66 -23.68 20.49 -2.25
N PHE A 67 -24.33 21.61 -2.59
CA PHE A 67 -25.77 21.69 -2.81
C PHE A 67 -26.18 21.61 -4.29
N SER A 68 -25.24 21.35 -5.19
CA SER A 68 -25.52 21.18 -6.62
C SER A 68 -26.57 20.10 -6.88
N MET A 69 -27.55 20.36 -7.75
CA MET A 69 -28.51 19.33 -8.17
C MET A 69 -27.87 18.12 -8.85
N THR A 70 -26.61 18.23 -9.31
CA THR A 70 -25.86 17.04 -9.79
C THR A 70 -25.77 15.96 -8.72
N ASN A 71 -25.88 16.31 -7.42
CA ASN A 71 -25.83 15.40 -6.28
C ASN A 71 -27.14 14.65 -6.03
N ILE A 72 -28.24 15.00 -6.70
CA ILE A 72 -29.52 14.27 -6.61
C ILE A 72 -29.38 12.91 -7.31
N GLN A 73 -29.72 11.82 -6.62
CA GLN A 73 -29.57 10.45 -7.15
C GLN A 73 -30.47 10.18 -8.37
N TYR A 74 -31.63 10.85 -8.45
CA TYR A 74 -32.57 10.79 -9.59
C TYR A 74 -32.09 11.44 -10.89
N SER A 75 -31.10 12.33 -10.84
CA SER A 75 -30.68 13.14 -12.00
C SER A 75 -29.27 12.80 -12.51
N TYR A 76 -28.76 11.63 -12.12
CA TYR A 76 -27.37 11.24 -12.34
C TYR A 76 -27.00 11.13 -13.83
N GLY A 77 -26.06 11.97 -14.29
CA GLY A 77 -25.54 11.98 -15.66
C GLY A 77 -26.36 12.81 -16.67
N GLY A 78 -27.38 13.54 -16.21
CA GLY A 78 -28.17 14.44 -17.05
C GLY A 78 -27.61 15.86 -17.12
N ASN A 79 -27.74 16.48 -18.28
CA ASN A 79 -27.48 17.91 -18.46
C ASN A 79 -28.69 18.71 -17.95
N GLY A 80 -28.43 19.75 -17.16
CA GLY A 80 -29.46 20.70 -16.71
C GLY A 80 -29.60 21.86 -17.69
N THR A 81 -30.77 22.50 -17.70
CA THR A 81 -30.99 23.75 -18.42
C THR A 81 -30.97 24.90 -17.43
N ILE A 82 -30.13 25.91 -17.64
CA ILE A 82 -30.02 27.08 -16.76
C ILE A 82 -30.73 28.27 -17.41
N CYS A 83 -31.61 28.93 -16.66
CA CYS A 83 -32.21 30.21 -17.02
C CYS A 83 -32.06 31.23 -15.87
N THR A 84 -31.91 32.51 -16.19
CA THR A 84 -31.80 33.58 -15.19
C THR A 84 -33.19 34.15 -14.91
N VAL A 85 -33.55 34.35 -13.63
CA VAL A 85 -34.86 34.87 -13.21
C VAL A 85 -34.65 36.18 -12.45
N LYS A 86 -35.07 37.29 -13.05
CA LYS A 86 -34.81 38.63 -12.47
C LYS A 86 -35.61 38.93 -11.19
N ASN A 87 -36.81 38.37 -11.03
CA ASN A 87 -37.69 38.60 -9.88
C ASN A 87 -38.24 37.27 -9.33
N CYS A 88 -37.90 36.93 -8.09
CA CYS A 88 -38.43 35.78 -7.35
C CYS A 88 -39.17 36.27 -6.11
N ASP A 89 -40.47 35.98 -6.00
CA ASP A 89 -41.33 36.49 -4.91
C ASP A 89 -40.85 36.01 -3.52
N PHE A 90 -40.25 34.82 -3.45
CA PHE A 90 -39.67 34.27 -2.21
C PHE A 90 -38.38 34.98 -1.77
N PHE A 91 -37.65 35.58 -2.71
CA PHE A 91 -36.43 36.36 -2.44
C PHE A 91 -36.59 37.79 -2.97
N PRO A 92 -37.45 38.61 -2.34
CA PRO A 92 -37.72 39.95 -2.82
C PRO A 92 -36.44 40.79 -2.79
N GLY A 93 -36.13 41.46 -3.91
CA GLY A 93 -34.98 42.36 -4.03
C GLY A 93 -33.65 41.70 -4.42
N PHE A 94 -33.59 40.38 -4.59
CA PHE A 94 -32.37 39.67 -5.02
C PHE A 94 -32.51 39.10 -6.43
N GLU A 95 -31.44 39.21 -7.24
CA GLU A 95 -31.39 38.53 -8.53
C GLU A 95 -31.08 37.03 -8.34
N VAL A 96 -31.92 36.15 -8.89
CA VAL A 96 -31.74 34.70 -8.76
C VAL A 96 -31.56 33.99 -10.11
N SER A 97 -30.91 32.84 -10.10
CA SER A 97 -30.79 31.96 -11.26
C SER A 97 -31.56 30.69 -10.96
N LYS A 98 -32.21 30.15 -11.98
CA LYS A 98 -33.00 28.93 -11.90
C LYS A 98 -32.38 27.88 -12.81
N GLU A 99 -31.83 26.83 -12.22
CA GLU A 99 -31.46 25.64 -12.97
C GLU A 99 -32.64 24.65 -12.91
N GLU A 100 -33.06 24.11 -14.06
CA GLU A 100 -34.05 23.03 -14.17
C GLU A 100 -33.35 21.72 -14.55
N ARG A 101 -33.72 20.64 -13.85
CA ARG A 101 -33.34 19.26 -14.19
C ARG A 101 -34.55 18.35 -14.15
N LYS A 102 -34.58 17.37 -15.03
CA LYS A 102 -35.59 16.29 -15.01
C LYS A 102 -35.04 15.08 -14.26
N CYS A 103 -35.93 14.34 -13.61
CA CYS A 103 -35.62 12.99 -13.19
C CYS A 103 -35.33 12.11 -14.43
N LEU A 104 -34.25 11.34 -14.38
CA LEU A 104 -33.85 10.45 -15.49
C LEU A 104 -34.44 9.05 -15.36
N GLY A 105 -35.12 8.77 -14.25
CA GLY A 105 -35.68 7.46 -13.93
C GLY A 105 -34.61 6.42 -13.61
N VAL A 106 -35.01 5.17 -13.75
CA VAL A 106 -34.18 3.97 -13.56
C VAL A 106 -34.23 3.10 -14.82
N LYS A 107 -33.28 2.17 -14.95
CA LYS A 107 -33.41 1.05 -15.88
C LYS A 107 -33.94 -0.16 -15.12
N MET A 108 -34.83 -0.91 -15.76
CA MET A 108 -35.51 -2.07 -15.18
C MET A 108 -35.44 -3.22 -16.18
N CYS A 109 -35.46 -4.46 -15.67
CA CYS A 109 -35.59 -5.63 -16.52
C CYS A 109 -36.91 -5.58 -17.29
N GLU A 110 -36.92 -6.02 -18.55
CA GLU A 110 -38.15 -6.13 -19.34
C GLU A 110 -39.16 -7.15 -18.77
N PHE A 111 -38.70 -8.03 -17.87
CA PHE A 111 -39.53 -8.95 -17.09
C PHE A 111 -39.72 -8.47 -15.64
N ALA A 112 -39.69 -7.16 -15.40
CA ALA A 112 -39.87 -6.58 -14.07
C ALA A 112 -41.23 -6.98 -13.46
N SER A 113 -41.24 -7.22 -12.15
CA SER A 113 -42.48 -7.51 -11.42
C SER A 113 -43.48 -6.34 -11.53
N LYS A 114 -44.78 -6.65 -11.44
CA LYS A 114 -45.83 -5.61 -11.43
C LYS A 114 -45.64 -4.63 -10.27
N GLU A 115 -45.22 -5.13 -9.10
CA GLU A 115 -44.90 -4.30 -7.93
C GLU A 115 -43.88 -3.20 -8.26
N LEU A 116 -42.89 -3.49 -9.11
CA LEU A 116 -41.92 -2.48 -9.54
C LEU A 116 -42.45 -1.54 -10.63
N LEU A 117 -43.34 -2.02 -11.51
CA LEU A 117 -43.90 -1.21 -12.60
C LEU A 117 -44.93 -0.19 -12.11
N ASP A 118 -45.70 -0.55 -11.07
CA ASP A 118 -46.81 0.24 -10.55
C ASP A 118 -46.41 1.14 -9.37
N VAL A 119 -45.13 1.13 -8.97
CA VAL A 119 -44.66 1.94 -7.84
C VAL A 119 -44.68 3.43 -8.17
N SER A 120 -45.23 4.20 -7.24
CA SER A 120 -45.11 5.65 -7.22
C SER A 120 -44.72 6.14 -5.83
N HIS A 121 -43.94 7.22 -5.77
CA HIS A 121 -43.49 7.76 -4.50
C HIS A 121 -43.19 9.26 -4.56
N THR A 122 -43.31 9.90 -3.41
CA THR A 122 -42.93 11.31 -3.14
C THR A 122 -41.80 11.43 -2.14
N SER A 123 -41.46 10.34 -1.45
CA SER A 123 -40.33 10.24 -0.51
C SER A 123 -39.76 8.81 -0.56
N VAL A 124 -38.55 8.62 -0.04
CA VAL A 124 -37.86 7.32 -0.09
C VAL A 124 -37.81 6.68 1.29
N ASP A 125 -38.32 5.45 1.38
CA ASP A 125 -38.17 4.58 2.54
C ASP A 125 -37.39 3.32 2.15
N PHE A 126 -36.14 3.25 2.58
CA PHE A 126 -35.25 2.10 2.35
C PHE A 126 -35.62 0.86 3.17
N THR A 127 -36.59 0.94 4.08
CA THR A 127 -37.10 -0.20 4.86
C THR A 127 -38.29 -0.90 4.20
N SER A 128 -38.82 -0.35 3.12
CA SER A 128 -39.97 -0.89 2.39
C SER A 128 -39.72 -2.28 1.78
N SER A 129 -40.81 -3.04 1.57
CA SER A 129 -40.78 -4.37 0.96
C SER A 129 -40.10 -4.39 -0.41
N ILE A 130 -40.30 -3.34 -1.21
CA ILE A 130 -39.74 -3.18 -2.54
C ILE A 130 -38.21 -3.26 -2.51
N PHE A 131 -37.55 -2.53 -1.60
CA PHE A 131 -36.09 -2.59 -1.47
C PHE A 131 -35.60 -3.95 -0.95
N LYS A 132 -36.35 -4.55 -0.02
CA LYS A 132 -36.05 -5.90 0.48
C LYS A 132 -36.13 -6.94 -0.65
N ASN A 133 -37.12 -6.84 -1.53
CA ASN A 133 -37.28 -7.72 -2.68
C ASN A 133 -36.17 -7.50 -3.72
N THR A 134 -35.81 -6.24 -4.01
CA THR A 134 -34.65 -5.91 -4.86
C THR A 134 -33.33 -6.44 -4.27
N PHE A 135 -33.16 -6.42 -2.94
CA PHE A 135 -31.99 -7.00 -2.27
C PHE A 135 -31.96 -8.54 -2.39
N ASN A 136 -33.06 -9.21 -2.04
CA ASN A 136 -33.18 -10.67 -2.11
C ASN A 136 -32.95 -11.20 -3.54
N ALA A 137 -33.39 -10.45 -4.56
CA ALA A 137 -33.06 -10.75 -5.94
C ALA A 137 -31.54 -10.67 -6.18
N ASN A 138 -30.89 -9.56 -5.79
CA ASN A 138 -29.44 -9.38 -5.94
C ASN A 138 -28.57 -10.38 -5.16
N GLU A 139 -29.03 -10.93 -4.03
CA GLU A 139 -28.27 -11.96 -3.31
C GLU A 139 -28.12 -13.23 -4.17
N LYS A 140 -29.22 -13.65 -4.82
CA LYS A 140 -29.23 -14.77 -5.77
C LYS A 140 -28.46 -14.48 -7.08
N PHE A 141 -28.08 -13.23 -7.34
CA PHE A 141 -27.37 -12.84 -8.57
C PHE A 141 -25.90 -13.28 -8.58
N TYR A 142 -25.14 -13.05 -7.51
CA TYR A 142 -23.69 -13.31 -7.54
C TYR A 142 -23.37 -14.80 -7.72
N GLU A 143 -24.18 -15.68 -7.12
CA GLU A 143 -24.12 -17.12 -7.33
C GLU A 143 -24.43 -17.48 -8.80
N LYS A 144 -25.52 -16.94 -9.34
CA LYS A 144 -25.99 -17.23 -10.71
C LYS A 144 -25.09 -16.66 -11.80
N ALA A 145 -24.53 -15.47 -11.62
CA ALA A 145 -23.58 -14.86 -12.57
C ALA A 145 -22.28 -15.66 -12.66
N THR A 146 -21.81 -16.18 -11.52
CA THR A 146 -20.65 -17.06 -11.45
C THR A 146 -20.91 -18.37 -12.20
N LEU A 147 -22.12 -18.95 -12.05
CA LEU A 147 -22.56 -20.14 -12.77
C LEU A 147 -22.69 -19.90 -14.29
N CYS A 148 -23.22 -18.76 -14.74
CA CYS A 148 -23.27 -18.44 -16.17
C CYS A 148 -21.87 -18.25 -16.77
N LEU A 149 -20.92 -17.67 -16.03
CA LEU A 149 -19.52 -17.57 -16.45
C LEU A 149 -18.88 -18.96 -16.55
N PHE A 150 -19.19 -19.84 -15.58
CA PHE A 150 -18.76 -21.24 -15.55
C PHE A 150 -19.30 -22.03 -16.76
N ALA A 151 -20.61 -21.91 -17.06
CA ALA A 151 -21.23 -22.54 -18.22
C ALA A 151 -20.63 -22.05 -19.55
N LYS A 152 -20.39 -20.74 -19.71
CA LYS A 152 -19.71 -20.19 -20.89
C LYS A 152 -18.26 -20.65 -21.01
N ALA A 153 -17.56 -20.87 -19.90
CA ALA A 153 -16.20 -21.43 -19.93
C ALA A 153 -16.20 -22.87 -20.46
N HIS A 154 -17.23 -23.66 -20.18
CA HIS A 154 -17.41 -25.02 -20.73
C HIS A 154 -17.67 -25.04 -22.25
N GLU A 155 -18.19 -23.95 -22.83
CA GLU A 155 -18.37 -23.79 -24.28
C GLU A 155 -17.07 -23.37 -25.01
N TYR A 156 -16.06 -22.91 -24.27
CA TYR A 156 -14.81 -22.40 -24.83
C TYR A 156 -13.83 -23.53 -25.15
N LYS A 157 -13.61 -23.80 -26.45
CA LYS A 157 -12.66 -24.82 -26.91
C LYS A 157 -11.23 -24.28 -26.88
N CYS A 158 -10.33 -24.94 -26.15
CA CYS A 158 -8.91 -24.60 -26.11
C CYS A 158 -8.25 -24.80 -27.49
N GLY A 159 -7.71 -23.73 -28.08
CA GLY A 159 -7.02 -23.76 -29.37
C GLY A 159 -5.55 -24.19 -29.32
N TYR A 160 -5.05 -24.60 -28.15
CA TYR A 160 -3.65 -24.97 -27.97
C TYR A 160 -3.33 -26.31 -28.65
N VAL A 161 -2.23 -26.33 -29.41
CA VAL A 161 -1.64 -27.52 -30.00
C VAL A 161 -0.23 -27.64 -29.44
N ASP A 162 0.12 -28.79 -28.90
CA ASP A 162 1.43 -28.99 -28.31
C ASP A 162 2.55 -29.12 -29.37
N ARG A 163 3.80 -29.23 -28.92
CA ARG A 163 4.98 -29.35 -29.80
C ARG A 163 5.00 -30.62 -30.66
N ASN A 164 4.13 -31.59 -30.35
CA ASN A 164 3.98 -32.85 -31.07
C ASN A 164 2.77 -32.84 -32.02
N GLY A 165 2.10 -31.70 -32.18
CA GLY A 165 0.93 -31.56 -33.05
C GLY A 165 -0.38 -32.06 -32.44
N ILE A 166 -0.40 -32.41 -31.14
CA ILE A 166 -1.60 -32.89 -30.46
C ILE A 166 -2.42 -31.68 -30.00
N ARG A 167 -3.64 -31.57 -30.53
CA ARG A 167 -4.59 -30.52 -30.16
C ARG A 167 -5.18 -30.85 -28.77
N CYS A 168 -5.20 -29.87 -27.88
CA CYS A 168 -5.87 -29.98 -26.59
C CYS A 168 -7.31 -30.45 -26.81
N ASP A 169 -7.79 -31.40 -26.00
CA ASP A 169 -9.15 -31.95 -26.05
C ASP A 169 -10.24 -30.90 -25.81
N GLY A 170 -9.84 -29.69 -25.42
CA GLY A 170 -10.66 -28.49 -25.48
C GLY A 170 -11.66 -28.38 -24.35
N VAL A 171 -11.70 -29.33 -23.41
CA VAL A 171 -12.63 -29.33 -22.28
C VAL A 171 -11.89 -28.85 -21.02
N PRO A 172 -12.17 -27.65 -20.51
CA PRO A 172 -11.60 -27.22 -19.24
C PRO A 172 -12.02 -28.18 -18.12
N LYS A 173 -11.06 -28.72 -17.36
CA LYS A 173 -11.33 -29.53 -16.16
C LYS A 173 -11.36 -28.61 -14.94
N LEU A 174 -12.55 -28.17 -14.57
CA LEU A 174 -12.82 -27.45 -13.33
C LEU A 174 -13.60 -28.35 -12.38
N GLY A 175 -13.21 -28.41 -11.10
CA GLY A 175 -13.91 -29.18 -10.08
C GLY A 175 -15.02 -28.35 -9.44
N GLU A 176 -16.27 -28.76 -9.62
CA GLU A 176 -17.45 -28.17 -8.99
C GLU A 176 -17.55 -28.59 -7.52
N PHE A 177 -17.96 -27.68 -6.62
CA PHE A 177 -18.17 -27.98 -5.20
C PHE A 177 -19.65 -28.10 -4.80
N THR A 178 -20.62 -28.01 -5.72
CA THR A 178 -22.04 -28.36 -5.48
C THR A 178 -22.86 -28.27 -6.77
N GLN A 179 -23.54 -29.36 -7.14
CA GLN A 179 -24.60 -29.40 -8.16
C GLN A 179 -25.86 -28.65 -7.68
N LYS A 180 -26.50 -27.87 -8.56
CA LYS A 180 -27.93 -27.54 -8.45
C LYS A 180 -28.62 -27.48 -9.82
N ASP A 181 -29.83 -28.06 -9.86
CA ASP A 181 -30.72 -28.33 -11.00
C ASP A 181 -31.35 -27.09 -11.67
N GLU A 182 -31.93 -27.30 -12.86
CA GLU A 182 -32.73 -26.43 -13.75
C GLU A 182 -33.93 -25.67 -13.10
N SER A 183 -34.03 -25.61 -11.77
CA SER A 183 -35.10 -24.98 -10.98
C SER A 183 -34.97 -23.46 -10.78
N ASP A 184 -34.00 -22.80 -11.44
CA ASP A 184 -33.53 -21.46 -11.06
C ASP A 184 -34.03 -20.29 -11.92
N VAL A 185 -35.09 -20.52 -12.69
CA VAL A 185 -35.74 -19.51 -13.54
C VAL A 185 -36.71 -18.67 -12.70
N ILE A 186 -36.66 -17.34 -12.83
CA ILE A 186 -37.55 -16.43 -12.09
C ILE A 186 -38.67 -15.89 -13.00
N ASP A 187 -39.92 -16.00 -12.52
CA ASP A 187 -41.11 -15.48 -13.22
C ASP A 187 -41.25 -13.95 -13.03
N GLU A 188 -40.81 -13.41 -11.89
CA GLU A 188 -40.86 -11.98 -11.58
C GLU A 188 -39.47 -11.44 -11.25
N CYS A 189 -39.05 -10.38 -11.95
CA CYS A 189 -37.72 -9.79 -11.79
C CYS A 189 -37.77 -8.51 -10.94
N PHE A 190 -36.93 -8.43 -9.90
CA PHE A 190 -36.78 -7.23 -9.08
C PHE A 190 -35.52 -6.40 -9.42
N THR A 191 -34.95 -6.58 -10.62
CA THR A 191 -33.73 -5.89 -11.04
C THR A 191 -34.00 -4.43 -11.38
N VAL A 192 -33.43 -3.53 -10.57
CA VAL A 192 -33.43 -2.07 -10.78
C VAL A 192 -32.00 -1.56 -10.84
N HIS A 193 -31.70 -0.74 -11.84
CA HIS A 193 -30.41 -0.10 -12.02
C HIS A 193 -30.55 1.41 -12.19
N PRO A 194 -29.60 2.21 -11.67
CA PRO A 194 -29.51 3.61 -12.04
C PRO A 194 -29.42 3.79 -13.56
N ASN A 195 -30.02 4.85 -14.08
CA ASN A 195 -30.10 5.09 -15.53
C ASN A 195 -28.74 5.11 -16.25
N ASN A 196 -27.67 5.53 -15.56
CA ASN A 196 -26.31 5.60 -16.09
C ASN A 196 -25.55 4.26 -16.09
N THR A 197 -26.21 3.16 -15.70
CA THR A 197 -25.59 1.83 -15.71
C THR A 197 -25.31 1.42 -17.15
N ARG A 198 -24.08 0.98 -17.43
CA ARG A 198 -23.63 0.57 -18.77
C ARG A 198 -24.06 -0.86 -19.17
N SER A 199 -24.46 -1.67 -18.19
CA SER A 199 -24.99 -3.00 -18.46
C SER A 199 -26.44 -2.90 -18.87
N ASP A 200 -26.77 -3.40 -20.06
CA ASP A 200 -28.12 -3.54 -20.57
C ASP A 200 -28.62 -4.98 -20.47
N GLU A 201 -27.80 -5.91 -19.97
CA GLU A 201 -28.22 -7.30 -19.77
C GLU A 201 -28.79 -7.49 -18.37
N CYS A 202 -29.93 -8.18 -18.30
CA CYS A 202 -30.45 -8.68 -17.04
C CYS A 202 -29.54 -9.78 -16.53
N PRO A 203 -29.20 -9.75 -15.23
CA PRO A 203 -28.40 -10.80 -14.63
C PRO A 203 -29.10 -12.15 -14.50
N PHE A 204 -30.43 -12.20 -14.61
CA PHE A 204 -31.23 -13.42 -14.43
C PHE A 204 -31.70 -14.01 -15.76
N LEU A 205 -31.92 -15.33 -15.73
CA LEU A 205 -32.63 -16.05 -16.79
C LEU A 205 -34.13 -16.04 -16.48
N HIS A 206 -34.93 -15.85 -17.52
CA HIS A 206 -36.39 -15.69 -17.45
C HIS A 206 -37.08 -16.76 -18.28
N LYS A 207 -38.24 -17.21 -17.79
CA LYS A 207 -39.10 -18.15 -18.52
C LYS A 207 -40.07 -17.36 -19.38
N VAL A 208 -40.04 -17.60 -20.69
CA VAL A 208 -41.01 -17.05 -21.64
C VAL A 208 -41.64 -18.21 -22.38
N GLY A 209 -42.85 -18.59 -21.95
CA GLY A 209 -43.51 -19.82 -22.42
C GLY A 209 -42.67 -21.06 -22.06
N ASN A 210 -42.22 -21.81 -23.07
CA ASN A 210 -41.35 -22.98 -22.91
C ASN A 210 -39.86 -22.67 -23.10
N HIS A 211 -39.48 -21.41 -23.31
CA HIS A 211 -38.10 -21.01 -23.56
C HIS A 211 -37.50 -20.27 -22.37
N ILE A 212 -36.19 -20.47 -22.15
CA ILE A 212 -35.40 -19.72 -21.17
C ILE A 212 -34.63 -18.66 -21.95
N VAL A 213 -34.80 -17.40 -21.57
CA VAL A 213 -34.16 -16.26 -22.23
C VAL A 213 -33.42 -15.40 -21.23
N LYS A 214 -32.39 -14.70 -21.70
CA LYS A 214 -31.73 -13.66 -20.92
C LYS A 214 -32.47 -12.34 -21.14
N GLY A 215 -32.91 -11.70 -20.06
CA GLY A 215 -33.63 -10.44 -20.16
C GLY A 215 -32.73 -9.26 -20.47
N THR A 216 -33.34 -8.18 -20.94
CA THR A 216 -32.68 -6.89 -21.17
C THR A 216 -33.12 -5.88 -20.12
N VAL A 217 -32.19 -5.07 -19.63
CA VAL A 217 -32.42 -3.98 -18.68
C VAL A 217 -32.50 -2.67 -19.46
N LYS A 218 -33.69 -2.09 -19.56
CA LYS A 218 -33.99 -0.92 -20.39
C LYS A 218 -34.66 0.18 -19.55
N LYS A 219 -34.65 1.41 -20.05
CA LYS A 219 -35.42 2.50 -19.46
C LYS A 219 -36.91 2.28 -19.75
N PRO A 220 -37.83 2.52 -18.78
CA PRO A 220 -39.26 2.53 -19.05
C PRO A 220 -39.62 3.49 -20.18
N THR A 221 -40.66 3.15 -20.95
CA THR A 221 -41.15 3.96 -22.08
C THR A 221 -41.76 5.28 -21.64
N THR A 222 -42.30 5.32 -20.41
CA THR A 222 -42.82 6.53 -19.79
C THR A 222 -41.71 7.32 -19.11
N GLU A 223 -41.58 8.61 -19.45
CA GLU A 223 -40.66 9.50 -18.73
C GLU A 223 -41.19 9.80 -17.32
N CYS A 224 -40.26 10.03 -16.39
CA CYS A 224 -40.63 10.47 -15.06
C CYS A 224 -41.10 11.94 -15.11
N PRO A 225 -42.28 12.28 -14.56
CA PRO A 225 -42.80 13.65 -14.63
C PRO A 225 -42.08 14.60 -13.66
N VAL A 226 -41.27 14.08 -12.73
CA VAL A 226 -40.61 14.88 -11.71
C VAL A 226 -39.55 15.82 -12.28
N LYS A 227 -39.63 17.07 -11.85
CA LYS A 227 -38.66 18.13 -12.14
C LYS A 227 -38.07 18.70 -10.87
N PHE A 228 -36.79 19.01 -10.92
CA PHE A 228 -36.04 19.67 -9.86
C PHE A 228 -35.63 21.06 -10.32
N TYR A 229 -35.78 22.03 -9.45
CA TYR A 229 -35.41 23.41 -9.65
C TYR A 229 -34.46 23.86 -8.57
N HIS A 230 -33.40 24.59 -8.92
CA HIS A 230 -32.41 25.08 -7.98
C HIS A 230 -32.23 26.58 -8.09
N ILE A 231 -32.22 27.24 -6.93
CA ILE A 231 -32.22 28.68 -6.77
C ILE A 231 -31.19 28.97 -5.67
N PRO A 232 -29.97 29.45 -6.00
CA PRO A 232 -29.74 30.91 -6.13
C PRO A 232 -28.60 31.33 -7.10
N LYS A 233 -28.44 32.65 -7.33
CA LYS A 233 -27.38 33.25 -8.19
C LYS A 233 -26.18 33.76 -7.41
N ASN A 234 -26.37 34.51 -6.32
CA ASN A 234 -25.33 35.16 -5.53
C ASN A 234 -25.46 34.78 -4.04
N LEU A 235 -24.55 33.93 -3.55
CA LEU A 235 -24.58 33.43 -2.17
C LEU A 235 -24.07 34.42 -1.13
N LYS A 236 -23.44 35.54 -1.54
CA LYS A 236 -22.97 36.59 -0.62
C LYS A 236 -24.11 37.48 -0.15
N GLU A 237 -25.03 37.79 -1.06
CA GLU A 237 -26.20 38.63 -0.78
C GLU A 237 -27.35 37.82 -0.20
N CYS A 238 -27.51 36.57 -0.65
CA CYS A 238 -28.53 35.65 -0.15
C CYS A 238 -27.90 34.28 0.17
N PRO A 239 -27.56 33.98 1.44
CA PRO A 239 -26.92 32.74 1.85
C PRO A 239 -27.91 31.57 1.96
N PHE A 240 -28.97 31.58 1.15
CA PHE A 240 -29.98 30.53 1.10
C PHE A 240 -29.98 29.86 -0.27
N ILE A 241 -29.95 28.54 -0.24
CA ILE A 241 -30.14 27.70 -1.42
C ILE A 241 -31.50 27.03 -1.29
N VAL A 242 -32.28 27.04 -2.37
CA VAL A 242 -33.58 26.37 -2.43
C VAL A 242 -33.58 25.36 -3.57
N THR A 243 -33.98 24.14 -3.24
CA THR A 243 -34.31 23.10 -4.22
C THR A 243 -35.81 22.85 -4.19
N VAL A 244 -36.51 23.10 -5.30
CA VAL A 244 -37.95 22.83 -5.44
C VAL A 244 -38.14 21.59 -6.31
N SER A 245 -38.83 20.59 -5.79
CA SER A 245 -39.17 19.35 -6.52
C SER A 245 -40.66 19.31 -6.81
N VAL A 246 -41.05 19.09 -8.07
CA VAL A 246 -42.45 19.09 -8.50
C VAL A 246 -42.78 17.79 -9.22
N GLY A 247 -43.89 17.16 -8.87
CA GLY A 247 -44.39 15.91 -9.46
C GLY A 247 -44.27 14.69 -8.55
N ILE A 248 -44.76 13.55 -9.02
CA ILE A 248 -44.72 12.25 -8.33
C ILE A 248 -43.87 11.29 -9.16
N HIS A 249 -42.94 10.56 -8.52
CA HIS A 249 -42.17 9.55 -9.23
C HIS A 249 -43.06 8.38 -9.64
N ASN A 250 -42.81 7.80 -10.82
CA ASN A 250 -43.53 6.67 -11.41
C ASN A 250 -42.59 5.46 -11.61
N HIS A 251 -41.60 5.33 -10.75
CA HIS A 251 -40.57 4.31 -10.82
C HIS A 251 -39.96 4.13 -9.41
N PRO A 252 -39.35 2.98 -9.08
CA PRO A 252 -38.74 2.79 -7.76
C PRO A 252 -37.55 3.74 -7.58
N PRO A 253 -37.20 4.15 -6.35
CA PRO A 253 -36.05 5.02 -6.15
C PRO A 253 -34.75 4.32 -6.57
N PRO A 254 -33.83 5.03 -7.26
CA PRO A 254 -32.54 4.45 -7.62
C PRO A 254 -31.74 4.12 -6.34
N PRO A 255 -30.89 3.07 -6.32
CA PRO A 255 -30.02 2.81 -5.17
C PRO A 255 -29.01 3.95 -4.92
N PRO A 256 -28.59 4.21 -3.66
CA PRO A 256 -27.70 5.32 -3.28
C PRO A 256 -26.25 5.04 -3.71
N ARG A 257 -26.00 5.02 -5.02
CA ARG A 257 -24.69 4.67 -5.60
C ARG A 257 -23.78 5.88 -5.74
N LYS A 258 -24.26 7.12 -5.78
CA LYS A 258 -23.38 8.30 -5.77
C LYS A 258 -22.97 8.61 -4.33
N THR A 259 -21.71 9.00 -4.11
CA THR A 259 -21.28 9.54 -2.81
C THR A 259 -21.53 11.04 -2.81
N PRO A 260 -22.22 11.61 -1.80
CA PRO A 260 -22.39 13.04 -1.64
C PRO A 260 -21.07 13.81 -1.71
N TYR A 261 -21.11 15.04 -2.24
CA TYR A 261 -19.92 15.85 -2.49
C TYR A 261 -19.13 16.17 -1.21
N ASN A 262 -19.83 16.54 -0.14
CA ASN A 262 -19.25 16.85 1.18
C ASN A 262 -18.42 15.67 1.72
N ILE A 263 -19.01 14.47 1.74
CA ILE A 263 -18.35 13.24 2.21
C ILE A 263 -17.14 12.93 1.32
N LYS A 264 -17.32 12.99 0.00
CA LYS A 264 -16.23 12.79 -0.95
C LYS A 264 -15.09 13.79 -0.74
N SER A 265 -15.39 15.06 -0.53
CA SER A 265 -14.41 16.14 -0.32
C SER A 265 -13.64 15.93 0.99
N GLN A 266 -14.32 15.56 2.07
CA GLN A 266 -13.68 15.23 3.34
C GLN A 266 -12.76 14.01 3.22
N LEU A 267 -13.22 12.92 2.60
CA LEU A 267 -12.38 11.75 2.34
C LEU A 267 -11.17 12.09 1.46
N GLN A 268 -11.37 12.93 0.44
CA GLN A 268 -10.30 13.39 -0.44
C GLN A 268 -9.23 14.17 0.32
N LYS A 269 -9.61 15.07 1.22
CA LYS A 269 -8.68 15.81 2.09
C LYS A 269 -7.84 14.86 2.96
N ILE A 270 -8.44 13.80 3.49
CA ILE A 270 -7.71 12.80 4.28
C ILE A 270 -6.71 12.07 3.37
N ILE A 271 -7.14 11.60 2.19
CA ILE A 271 -6.27 10.93 1.20
C ILE A 271 -5.11 11.84 0.76
N ASP A 272 -5.36 13.15 0.60
CA ASP A 272 -4.35 14.10 0.14
C ASP A 272 -3.20 14.28 1.16
N ASN A 273 -3.47 14.02 2.44
CA ASN A 273 -2.50 14.05 3.54
C ASN A 273 -1.79 12.72 3.78
N GLU A 274 -2.16 11.66 3.05
CA GLU A 274 -1.52 10.34 3.14
C GLU A 274 -0.40 10.18 2.11
N HIS A 275 0.49 9.20 2.33
CA HIS A 275 1.51 8.83 1.35
C HIS A 275 0.90 8.06 0.17
N VAL A 276 0.39 8.79 -0.84
CA VAL A 276 -0.44 8.22 -1.93
C VAL A 276 0.26 7.16 -2.79
N LEU A 277 1.59 7.20 -2.88
CA LEU A 277 2.38 6.26 -3.70
C LEU A 277 2.21 4.81 -3.22
N ASP A 278 2.19 4.57 -1.91
CA ASP A 278 2.03 3.23 -1.34
C ASP A 278 0.66 2.99 -0.68
N LEU A 279 -0.26 3.94 -0.82
CA LEU A 279 -1.61 3.88 -0.24
C LEU A 279 -2.49 2.91 -1.02
N THR A 280 -3.17 2.02 -0.29
CA THR A 280 -4.22 1.13 -0.79
C THR A 280 -5.51 1.39 -0.02
N ALA A 281 -6.67 1.00 -0.54
CA ALA A 281 -7.92 1.13 0.23
C ALA A 281 -7.81 0.49 1.62
N ARG A 282 -7.15 -0.67 1.73
CA ARG A 282 -6.92 -1.32 3.03
C ARG A 282 -6.08 -0.46 3.96
N LYS A 283 -4.91 0.01 3.51
CA LYS A 283 -4.02 0.86 4.32
C LYS A 283 -4.71 2.14 4.75
N PHE A 284 -5.43 2.77 3.81
CA PHE A 284 -6.25 3.95 4.10
C PHE A 284 -7.25 3.64 5.21
N LEU A 285 -8.10 2.63 5.04
CA LEU A 285 -9.15 2.27 6.00
C LEU A 285 -8.61 1.89 7.39
N THR A 286 -7.38 1.39 7.49
CA THR A 286 -6.72 1.10 8.78
C THR A 286 -5.88 2.26 9.32
N GLY A 287 -5.75 3.37 8.59
CA GLY A 287 -4.93 4.51 8.93
C GLY A 287 -5.49 5.31 10.10
N SER A 288 -4.61 5.91 10.90
CA SER A 288 -5.01 6.67 12.10
C SER A 288 -5.90 7.87 11.77
N MET A 289 -5.64 8.59 10.67
CA MET A 289 -6.43 9.76 10.29
C MET A 289 -7.87 9.39 9.95
N ILE A 290 -8.10 8.35 9.14
CA ILE A 290 -9.48 7.94 8.82
C ILE A 290 -10.17 7.32 10.04
N GLN A 291 -9.44 6.58 10.88
CA GLN A 291 -10.03 5.96 12.08
C GLN A 291 -10.48 7.03 13.09
N THR A 292 -9.68 8.09 13.24
CA THR A 292 -10.05 9.27 14.06
C THR A 292 -11.27 9.97 13.46
N TYR A 293 -11.29 10.16 12.14
CA TYR A 293 -12.41 10.78 11.44
C TYR A 293 -13.72 9.98 11.56
N LEU A 294 -13.64 8.65 11.51
CA LEU A 294 -14.79 7.76 11.63
C LEU A 294 -15.28 7.59 13.07
N ASN A 295 -14.43 7.85 14.07
CA ASN A 295 -14.74 7.75 15.49
C ASN A 295 -15.43 6.41 15.87
N GLY A 296 -14.84 5.30 15.44
CA GLY A 296 -15.35 3.95 15.69
C GLY A 296 -16.47 3.46 14.77
N LYS A 297 -16.98 4.32 13.87
CA LYS A 297 -17.99 3.94 12.87
C LYS A 297 -17.36 3.25 11.64
N SER A 298 -18.16 2.46 10.93
CA SER A 298 -17.75 1.94 9.61
C SER A 298 -17.79 3.05 8.56
N ILE A 299 -16.97 2.93 7.51
CA ILE A 299 -17.00 3.88 6.38
C ILE A 299 -18.36 3.87 5.65
N SER A 300 -19.08 2.73 5.69
CA SER A 300 -20.45 2.62 5.16
C SER A 300 -21.45 3.47 5.93
N ASP A 301 -21.17 3.78 7.20
CA ASP A 301 -22.06 4.58 8.05
C ASP A 301 -22.00 6.06 7.69
N LEU A 302 -20.93 6.51 7.03
CA LEU A 302 -20.89 7.82 6.40
C LEU A 302 -21.85 7.88 5.21
N HIS A 303 -21.82 6.85 4.37
CA HIS A 303 -22.75 6.72 3.24
C HIS A 303 -22.77 5.28 2.69
N PRO A 304 -23.95 4.68 2.41
CA PRO A 304 -24.06 3.30 1.91
C PRO A 304 -23.21 3.03 0.66
N SER A 305 -23.07 4.04 -0.19
CA SER A 305 -22.28 3.96 -1.42
C SER A 305 -20.80 3.61 -1.20
N LEU A 306 -20.25 3.87 0.00
CA LEU A 306 -18.85 3.63 0.37
C LEU A 306 -18.60 2.18 0.79
N ASN A 307 -19.64 1.37 0.95
CA ASN A 307 -19.51 -0.07 1.10
C ASN A 307 -18.75 -0.69 -0.09
N ASN A 308 -18.88 -0.08 -1.28
CA ASN A 308 -18.02 -0.40 -2.42
C ASN A 308 -16.64 0.27 -2.28
N GLN A 309 -15.68 -0.45 -1.70
CA GLN A 309 -14.31 0.03 -1.49
C GLN A 309 -13.56 0.37 -2.79
N SER A 310 -14.03 -0.08 -3.96
CA SER A 310 -13.47 0.34 -5.25
C SER A 310 -13.57 1.86 -5.47
N LYS A 311 -14.50 2.55 -4.79
CA LYS A 311 -14.55 4.00 -4.79
C LYS A 311 -13.36 4.65 -4.08
N ILE A 312 -12.93 4.05 -2.97
CA ILE A 312 -11.74 4.50 -2.24
C ILE A 312 -10.52 4.32 -3.14
N ASN A 313 -10.40 3.15 -3.79
CA ASN A 313 -9.35 2.94 -4.80
C ASN A 313 -9.41 4.00 -5.91
N TYR A 314 -10.59 4.32 -6.43
CA TYR A 314 -10.75 5.37 -7.44
C TYR A 314 -10.26 6.75 -6.94
N TYR A 315 -10.59 7.15 -5.70
CA TYR A 315 -10.10 8.42 -5.14
C TYR A 315 -8.58 8.43 -4.94
N ILE A 316 -8.02 7.33 -4.44
CA ILE A 316 -6.56 7.17 -4.30
C ILE A 316 -5.87 7.25 -5.67
N GLU A 317 -6.34 6.48 -6.67
CA GLU A 317 -5.78 6.47 -8.03
C GLU A 317 -5.89 7.84 -8.71
N LYS A 318 -7.03 8.54 -8.53
CA LYS A 318 -7.21 9.89 -9.05
C LYS A 318 -6.15 10.84 -8.48
N THR A 319 -5.94 10.79 -7.17
CA THR A 319 -4.93 11.60 -6.47
C THR A 319 -3.54 11.25 -6.93
N ARG A 320 -3.24 9.95 -7.04
CA ARG A 320 -1.93 9.46 -7.47
C ARG A 320 -1.61 9.91 -8.90
N ARG A 321 -2.53 9.78 -9.84
CA ARG A 321 -2.35 10.25 -11.23
C ARG A 321 -2.17 11.77 -11.31
N SER A 322 -2.81 12.52 -10.42
CA SER A 322 -2.64 13.97 -10.36
C SER A 322 -1.26 14.37 -9.81
N LYS A 323 -0.78 13.71 -8.75
CA LYS A 323 0.53 14.02 -8.14
C LYS A 323 1.71 13.42 -8.93
N TYR A 324 1.50 12.28 -9.57
CA TYR A 324 2.51 11.50 -10.30
C TYR A 324 2.00 11.09 -11.69
N PRO A 325 1.90 12.05 -12.64
CA PRO A 325 1.33 11.81 -13.97
C PRO A 325 2.12 10.78 -14.80
N PHE A 326 3.43 10.61 -14.52
CA PHE A 326 4.31 9.64 -15.19
C PHE A 326 4.34 8.26 -14.50
N GLY A 327 3.42 8.03 -13.54
CA GLY A 327 3.34 6.77 -12.82
C GLY A 327 4.41 6.60 -11.75
N GLN A 328 4.74 5.35 -11.42
CA GLN A 328 5.59 4.98 -10.28
C GLN A 328 6.77 4.08 -10.66
N ASN A 329 6.92 3.77 -11.95
CA ASN A 329 8.01 2.99 -12.50
C ASN A 329 9.21 3.91 -12.81
N ILE A 330 10.16 3.43 -13.61
CA ILE A 330 11.35 4.20 -14.00
C ILE A 330 11.01 5.56 -14.62
N LEU A 331 9.93 5.70 -15.39
CA LEU A 331 9.51 7.01 -15.95
C LEU A 331 9.09 7.99 -14.85
N GLY A 332 8.39 7.51 -13.83
CA GLY A 332 8.07 8.31 -12.64
C GLY A 332 9.31 8.77 -11.89
N VAL A 333 10.35 7.92 -11.81
CA VAL A 333 11.64 8.26 -11.21
C VAL A 333 12.40 9.30 -12.03
N VAL A 334 12.45 9.16 -13.35
CA VAL A 334 13.07 10.15 -14.26
C VAL A 334 12.41 11.51 -14.10
N HIS A 335 11.08 11.55 -14.08
CA HIS A 335 10.35 12.79 -13.88
C HIS A 335 10.67 13.42 -12.50
N GLU A 336 10.75 12.61 -11.44
CA GLU A 336 11.09 13.10 -10.11
C GLU A 336 12.54 13.62 -10.04
N PHE A 337 13.47 12.95 -10.72
CA PHE A 337 14.86 13.39 -10.87
C PHE A 337 14.95 14.75 -11.58
N MET A 338 14.24 14.92 -12.70
CA MET A 338 14.17 16.19 -13.43
C MET A 338 13.52 17.31 -12.60
N ARG A 339 12.47 16.98 -11.84
CA ARG A 339 11.77 17.95 -10.97
C ARG A 339 12.70 18.52 -9.89
N HIS A 340 13.68 17.76 -9.44
CA HIS A 340 14.62 18.12 -8.37
C HIS A 340 16.02 18.47 -8.89
N GLU A 341 16.22 18.58 -10.20
CA GLU A 341 17.53 18.89 -10.79
C GLU A 341 18.12 20.21 -10.26
N LYS A 342 17.25 21.18 -9.95
CA LYS A 342 17.63 22.49 -9.36
C LYS A 342 17.70 22.48 -7.83
N SER A 343 17.39 21.37 -7.18
CA SER A 343 17.54 21.24 -5.72
C SER A 343 19.00 21.37 -5.34
N GLU A 344 19.30 22.00 -4.20
CA GLU A 344 20.68 22.08 -3.70
C GLU A 344 21.25 20.70 -3.36
N ASP A 345 20.40 19.76 -2.95
CA ASP A 345 20.79 18.39 -2.62
C ASP A 345 19.69 17.39 -3.07
N PRO A 346 19.60 17.07 -4.38
CA PRO A 346 18.65 16.08 -4.86
C PRO A 346 19.01 14.70 -4.31
N TYR A 347 18.01 13.97 -3.83
CA TYR A 347 18.26 12.63 -3.26
C TYR A 347 18.55 11.58 -4.34
N ILE A 348 17.93 11.69 -5.51
CA ILE A 348 18.29 10.89 -6.69
C ILE A 348 19.50 11.58 -7.34
N ARG A 349 20.65 10.89 -7.38
CA ARG A 349 21.96 11.46 -7.76
C ARG A 349 22.34 11.20 -9.20
N SER A 350 21.93 10.05 -9.73
CA SER A 350 22.08 9.70 -11.13
C SER A 350 21.06 8.63 -11.52
N ILE A 351 20.72 8.63 -12.80
CA ILE A 351 19.97 7.57 -13.47
C ILE A 351 20.78 7.18 -14.70
N ARG A 352 21.21 5.92 -14.77
CA ARG A 352 21.92 5.37 -15.92
C ARG A 352 21.03 4.32 -16.57
N PHE A 353 20.79 4.50 -17.86
CA PHE A 353 20.16 3.48 -18.70
C PHE A 353 21.23 2.63 -19.36
N LEU A 354 21.02 1.33 -19.35
CA LEU A 354 21.84 0.33 -20.01
C LEU A 354 20.99 -0.34 -21.12
N ASP A 355 21.53 -1.35 -21.77
CA ASP A 355 20.82 -2.08 -22.84
C ASP A 355 19.56 -2.81 -22.31
N ASN A 356 18.58 -3.05 -23.19
CA ASN A 356 17.41 -3.89 -22.91
C ASN A 356 16.59 -3.48 -21.65
N GLU A 357 16.25 -2.20 -21.51
CA GLU A 357 15.45 -1.68 -20.37
C GLU A 357 16.12 -1.86 -18.99
N GLN A 358 17.44 -2.08 -18.98
CA GLN A 358 18.21 -2.12 -17.74
C GLN A 358 18.53 -0.72 -17.25
N TYR A 359 18.57 -0.53 -15.94
CA TYR A 359 18.88 0.76 -15.35
C TYR A 359 19.52 0.66 -13.97
N ILE A 360 20.20 1.73 -13.60
CA ILE A 360 20.80 1.96 -12.29
C ILE A 360 20.33 3.33 -11.81
N VAL A 361 19.70 3.39 -10.63
CA VAL A 361 19.29 4.63 -9.98
C VAL A 361 20.06 4.78 -8.67
N LEU A 362 21.00 5.71 -8.61
CA LEU A 362 21.77 6.01 -7.40
C LEU A 362 21.06 7.07 -6.57
N CYS A 363 20.89 6.79 -5.29
CA CYS A 363 20.25 7.67 -4.31
C CYS A 363 21.13 7.87 -3.07
N GLY A 364 21.08 9.08 -2.50
CA GLY A 364 21.78 9.49 -1.29
C GLY A 364 21.78 11.02 -1.17
N THR A 365 22.03 11.56 0.00
CA THR A 365 22.25 13.01 0.21
C THR A 365 23.73 13.35 0.06
N LYS A 366 24.07 14.61 -0.22
CA LYS A 366 25.46 15.11 -0.19
C LYS A 366 26.14 14.76 1.14
N LYS A 367 25.42 14.98 2.25
CA LYS A 367 25.93 14.66 3.60
C LYS A 367 26.29 13.18 3.73
N GLN A 368 25.43 12.29 3.24
CA GLN A 368 25.69 10.84 3.26
C GLN A 368 26.95 10.49 2.44
N LEU A 369 27.06 10.98 1.20
CA LEU A 369 28.18 10.66 0.33
C LEU A 369 29.52 11.25 0.83
N GLN A 370 29.49 12.47 1.39
CA GLN A 370 30.65 13.08 2.04
C GLN A 370 31.07 12.35 3.33
N ALA A 371 30.12 11.75 4.06
CA ALA A 371 30.45 10.94 5.22
C ALA A 371 31.03 9.58 4.82
N LEU A 372 30.58 9.01 3.69
CA LEU A 372 31.11 7.76 3.14
C LEU A 372 32.60 7.88 2.82
N SER A 373 33.06 9.01 2.26
CA SER A 373 34.48 9.23 1.93
C SER A 373 35.43 9.20 3.13
N LYS A 374 34.90 9.34 4.35
CA LYS A 374 35.66 9.33 5.61
C LYS A 374 35.73 7.94 6.25
N LEU A 375 35.02 6.95 5.70
CA LEU A 375 34.96 5.61 6.27
C LEU A 375 36.17 4.77 5.89
N THR A 376 36.68 4.02 6.87
CA THR A 376 37.70 2.99 6.65
C THR A 376 37.11 1.73 6.02
N TYR A 377 35.82 1.46 6.24
CA TYR A 377 35.13 0.32 5.65
C TYR A 377 33.65 0.57 5.39
N ILE A 378 33.09 -0.19 4.46
CA ILE A 378 31.65 -0.24 4.17
C ILE A 378 31.17 -1.69 4.06
N GLU A 379 29.89 -1.91 4.32
CA GLU A 379 29.15 -3.14 4.06
C GLU A 379 28.20 -2.92 2.87
N ILE A 380 28.23 -3.84 1.91
CA ILE A 380 27.33 -3.83 0.75
C ILE A 380 26.44 -5.07 0.76
N ASP A 381 25.14 -4.88 0.50
CA ASP A 381 24.18 -5.97 0.48
C ASP A 381 23.01 -5.70 -0.48
N MET A 382 22.40 -6.77 -0.98
CA MET A 382 21.26 -6.73 -1.91
C MET A 382 19.97 -7.11 -1.19
N ALA A 383 18.99 -6.21 -1.22
CA ALA A 383 17.65 -6.41 -0.71
C ALA A 383 16.63 -6.69 -1.83
N PHE A 384 15.95 -7.82 -1.69
CA PHE A 384 14.95 -8.33 -2.64
C PHE A 384 13.49 -8.08 -2.23
N LYS A 385 13.25 -7.55 -1.01
CA LYS A 385 11.90 -7.47 -0.43
C LYS A 385 11.24 -6.10 -0.57
N ARG A 386 12.04 -5.04 -0.75
CA ARG A 386 11.52 -3.68 -0.68
C ARG A 386 10.72 -3.33 -1.92
N ILE A 387 11.26 -3.59 -3.10
CA ILE A 387 10.65 -3.18 -4.36
C ILE A 387 9.90 -4.36 -4.99
N HIS A 388 8.73 -4.09 -5.54
CA HIS A 388 7.94 -5.04 -6.30
C HIS A 388 8.49 -5.17 -7.73
N GLY A 389 8.61 -6.39 -8.23
CA GLY A 389 8.98 -6.69 -9.61
C GLY A 389 10.44 -7.11 -9.75
N ILE A 390 11.08 -6.69 -10.84
CA ILE A 390 12.44 -7.12 -11.24
C ILE A 390 13.57 -6.27 -10.64
N THR A 391 13.22 -5.18 -9.96
CA THR A 391 14.20 -4.23 -9.43
C THR A 391 14.57 -4.60 -8.00
N ASN A 392 15.85 -4.72 -7.73
CA ASN A 392 16.40 -4.93 -6.40
C ASN A 392 17.04 -3.65 -5.87
N GLU A 393 17.15 -3.56 -4.55
CA GLU A 393 17.83 -2.46 -3.87
C GLU A 393 19.20 -2.93 -3.38
N TRP A 394 20.25 -2.24 -3.77
CA TRP A 394 21.62 -2.44 -3.31
C TRP A 394 21.99 -1.32 -2.34
N GLU A 395 22.30 -1.67 -1.09
CA GLU A 395 22.58 -0.70 -0.03
C GLU A 395 24.07 -0.64 0.30
N VAL A 396 24.55 0.58 0.54
CA VAL A 396 25.87 0.84 1.13
C VAL A 396 25.67 1.32 2.55
N SER A 397 26.15 0.54 3.52
CA SER A 397 25.94 0.82 4.94
C SER A 397 27.23 0.67 5.74
N ALA A 398 27.29 1.32 6.89
CA ALA A 398 28.35 1.09 7.86
C ALA A 398 27.83 1.38 9.27
N TYR A 399 28.53 0.84 10.27
CA TYR A 399 28.28 1.21 11.65
C TYR A 399 29.07 2.48 12.00
N SER A 400 28.37 3.51 12.48
CA SER A 400 29.01 4.70 13.05
C SER A 400 29.16 4.50 14.56
N SER A 401 30.40 4.39 15.02
CA SER A 401 30.73 4.26 16.44
C SER A 401 30.41 5.55 17.20
N GLN A 402 30.53 6.71 16.55
CA GLN A 402 30.17 8.02 17.10
C GLN A 402 28.65 8.12 17.36
N ALA A 403 27.83 7.73 16.37
CA ALA A 403 26.39 7.74 16.51
C ALA A 403 25.83 6.48 17.23
N GLN A 404 26.69 5.49 17.49
CA GLN A 404 26.36 4.15 18.00
C GLN A 404 25.22 3.46 17.23
N LYS A 405 25.21 3.59 15.90
CA LYS A 405 24.13 3.11 15.04
C LYS A 405 24.64 2.76 13.65
N THR A 406 23.97 1.82 12.99
CA THR A 406 24.14 1.61 11.56
C THR A 406 23.45 2.71 10.76
N LEU A 407 24.17 3.26 9.79
CA LEU A 407 23.67 4.24 8.83
C LEU A 407 23.80 3.69 7.41
N THR A 408 22.83 4.03 6.57
CA THR A 408 22.89 3.84 5.12
C THR A 408 23.44 5.12 4.50
N PHE A 409 24.45 4.98 3.64
CA PHE A 409 25.17 6.07 2.99
C PHE A 409 24.79 6.21 1.51
N ALA A 410 24.37 5.13 0.86
CA ALA A 410 23.81 5.17 -0.48
C ALA A 410 22.82 4.02 -0.68
N ARG A 411 21.84 4.24 -1.57
CA ARG A 411 20.89 3.24 -2.04
C ARG A 411 20.90 3.24 -3.54
N ILE A 412 21.05 2.07 -4.14
CA ILE A 412 21.05 1.92 -5.59
C ILE A 412 19.91 0.98 -5.96
N PHE A 413 19.08 1.37 -6.93
CA PHE A 413 18.02 0.51 -7.46
C PHE A 413 18.40 0.04 -8.85
N THR A 414 18.42 -1.27 -9.07
CA THR A 414 18.84 -1.88 -10.33
C THR A 414 18.05 -3.16 -10.63
N ASN A 415 17.82 -3.44 -11.91
CA ASN A 415 17.25 -4.71 -12.40
C ASN A 415 18.29 -5.61 -13.09
N VAL A 416 19.58 -5.30 -12.92
CA VAL A 416 20.69 -6.03 -13.53
C VAL A 416 21.76 -6.37 -12.49
N GLU A 417 22.31 -7.59 -12.58
CA GLU A 417 23.28 -8.15 -11.62
C GLU A 417 24.55 -8.71 -12.31
N THR A 418 24.91 -8.16 -13.48
CA THR A 418 26.15 -8.52 -14.21
C THR A 418 27.36 -7.76 -13.66
N ALA A 419 28.57 -8.30 -13.85
CA ALA A 419 29.80 -7.62 -13.42
C ALA A 419 29.98 -6.24 -14.07
N GLU A 420 29.66 -6.13 -15.37
CA GLU A 420 29.66 -4.87 -16.12
C GLU A 420 28.68 -3.84 -15.55
N ALA A 421 27.46 -4.26 -15.19
CA ALA A 421 26.52 -3.36 -14.54
C ALA A 421 27.02 -2.91 -13.16
N TYR A 422 27.64 -3.79 -12.39
CA TYR A 422 28.26 -3.40 -11.11
C TYR A 422 29.46 -2.47 -11.31
N GLN A 423 30.26 -2.63 -12.37
CA GLN A 423 31.32 -1.68 -12.71
C GLN A 423 30.74 -0.27 -12.94
N ASN A 424 29.69 -0.16 -13.77
CA ASN A 424 28.99 1.11 -13.99
C ASN A 424 28.40 1.69 -12.70
N LEU A 425 27.85 0.83 -11.83
CA LEU A 425 27.31 1.23 -10.52
C LEU A 425 28.41 1.80 -9.61
N PHE A 426 29.57 1.15 -9.51
CA PHE A 426 30.69 1.66 -8.72
C PHE A 426 31.24 2.96 -9.31
N GLU A 427 31.32 3.06 -10.63
CA GLU A 427 31.69 4.30 -11.31
C GLU A 427 30.76 5.45 -10.96
N ASP A 428 29.44 5.24 -11.04
CA ASP A 428 28.44 6.25 -10.68
C ASP A 428 28.54 6.64 -9.20
N LEU A 429 28.68 5.66 -8.30
CA LEU A 429 28.79 5.89 -6.86
C LEU A 429 30.02 6.76 -6.52
N PHE A 430 31.20 6.34 -6.94
CA PHE A 430 32.44 7.04 -6.60
C PHE A 430 32.56 8.38 -7.33
N SER A 431 32.11 8.49 -8.59
CA SER A 431 32.07 9.78 -9.29
C SER A 431 31.13 10.77 -8.62
N CYS A 432 29.98 10.31 -8.10
CA CYS A 432 29.09 11.17 -7.32
C CYS A 432 29.72 11.62 -6.01
N ILE A 433 30.44 10.74 -5.31
CA ILE A 433 31.17 11.10 -4.08
C ILE A 433 32.25 12.14 -4.39
N GLU A 434 33.08 11.91 -5.42
CA GLU A 434 34.14 12.83 -5.86
C GLU A 434 33.60 14.22 -6.18
N ARG A 435 32.46 14.29 -6.87
CA ARG A 435 31.76 15.55 -7.15
C ARG A 435 31.30 16.28 -5.88
N ASP A 436 30.86 15.55 -4.85
CA ASP A 436 30.34 16.14 -3.62
C ASP A 436 31.44 16.54 -2.61
N ILE A 437 32.61 15.90 -2.66
CA ILE A 437 33.77 16.26 -1.82
C ILE A 437 34.71 17.26 -2.52
N GLY A 438 34.66 17.36 -3.86
CA GLY A 438 35.53 18.24 -4.65
C GLY A 438 36.98 17.76 -4.80
N GLU A 439 37.24 16.49 -4.47
CA GLU A 439 38.56 15.84 -4.53
C GLU A 439 38.42 14.36 -4.96
N SER A 440 39.53 13.71 -5.30
CA SER A 440 39.53 12.30 -5.68
C SER A 440 39.27 11.37 -4.50
N PHE A 441 38.48 10.33 -4.74
CA PHE A 441 38.16 9.32 -3.74
C PHE A 441 39.36 8.41 -3.50
N ASN A 442 39.81 8.32 -2.24
CA ASN A 442 41.00 7.57 -1.88
C ASN A 442 40.67 6.15 -1.44
N PHE A 443 41.29 5.17 -2.09
CA PHE A 443 41.37 3.79 -1.63
C PHE A 443 42.68 3.55 -0.87
N HIS A 444 42.61 2.92 0.30
CA HIS A 444 43.76 2.76 1.20
C HIS A 444 44.91 1.98 0.56
N HIS A 445 44.65 0.90 -0.18
CA HIS A 445 45.72 0.11 -0.79
C HIS A 445 46.49 0.87 -1.87
N ILE A 446 45.85 1.85 -2.51
CA ILE A 446 46.44 2.71 -3.54
C ILE A 446 47.11 3.95 -2.93
N HIS A 447 46.41 4.67 -2.05
CA HIS A 447 46.79 6.01 -1.57
C HIS A 447 47.27 6.04 -0.12
N LYS A 448 47.27 4.90 0.58
CA LYS A 448 47.56 4.77 2.03
C LYS A 448 46.60 5.54 2.95
N LYS A 449 45.47 6.01 2.42
CA LYS A 449 44.37 6.68 3.14
C LYS A 449 43.02 6.36 2.49
N GLY A 450 41.92 6.60 3.23
CA GLY A 450 40.56 6.41 2.75
C GLY A 450 40.04 4.98 2.92
N LEU A 451 39.17 4.54 2.02
CA LEU A 451 38.45 3.26 2.14
C LEU A 451 39.40 2.07 2.01
N GLY A 452 39.50 1.26 3.07
CA GLY A 452 40.39 0.10 3.12
C GLY A 452 39.69 -1.25 2.98
N CYS A 453 38.39 -1.33 3.22
CA CYS A 453 37.67 -2.61 3.20
C CYS A 453 36.23 -2.46 2.72
N ILE A 454 35.81 -3.36 1.82
CA ILE A 454 34.42 -3.56 1.43
C ILE A 454 34.02 -4.97 1.88
N ILE A 455 33.06 -5.04 2.80
CA ILE A 455 32.55 -6.28 3.35
C ILE A 455 31.27 -6.65 2.61
N ALA A 456 31.22 -7.88 2.10
CA ALA A 456 30.12 -8.31 1.27
C ALA A 456 29.88 -9.82 1.33
N ASP A 457 28.78 -10.23 0.71
CA ASP A 457 28.52 -11.62 0.41
C ASP A 457 29.40 -12.11 -0.76
N GLN A 458 29.48 -13.43 -0.94
CA GLN A 458 30.21 -14.04 -2.06
C GLN A 458 29.40 -13.92 -3.36
N HIS A 459 29.10 -12.69 -3.77
CA HIS A 459 28.41 -12.38 -5.02
C HIS A 459 29.43 -12.06 -6.12
N LYS A 460 29.56 -12.98 -7.08
CA LYS A 460 30.57 -12.87 -8.15
C LYS A 460 30.44 -11.59 -8.98
N GLY A 461 29.21 -11.18 -9.33
CA GLY A 461 28.96 -9.94 -10.08
C GLY A 461 29.52 -8.70 -9.39
N GLN A 462 29.12 -8.45 -8.13
CA GLN A 462 29.61 -7.35 -7.29
C GLN A 462 31.14 -7.33 -7.17
N ALA A 463 31.75 -8.46 -6.79
CA ALA A 463 33.19 -8.54 -6.63
C ALA A 463 33.92 -8.24 -7.95
N LEU A 464 33.53 -8.89 -9.04
CA LEU A 464 34.19 -8.66 -10.33
C LEU A 464 33.96 -7.24 -10.86
N GLY A 465 32.76 -6.68 -10.71
CA GLY A 465 32.46 -5.30 -11.11
C GLY A 465 33.30 -4.27 -10.35
N LEU A 466 33.49 -4.47 -9.03
CA LEU A 466 34.42 -3.64 -8.24
C LEU A 466 35.86 -3.77 -8.75
N GLY A 467 36.33 -5.00 -9.01
CA GLY A 467 37.67 -5.23 -9.54
C GLY A 467 37.88 -4.60 -10.92
N GLN A 468 36.86 -4.64 -11.78
CA GLN A 468 36.88 -4.00 -13.10
C GLN A 468 36.94 -2.47 -12.99
N TYR A 469 36.11 -1.87 -12.12
CA TYR A 469 36.14 -0.43 -11.82
C TYR A 469 37.51 0.01 -11.28
N LEU A 470 38.08 -0.72 -10.32
CA LEU A 470 39.39 -0.36 -9.76
C LEU A 470 40.50 -0.51 -10.81
N ASN A 471 40.48 -1.57 -11.62
CA ASN A 471 41.48 -1.78 -12.66
C ASN A 471 41.39 -0.72 -13.77
N SER A 472 40.18 -0.27 -14.13
CA SER A 472 40.03 0.80 -15.14
C SER A 472 40.61 2.13 -14.66
N LYS A 473 40.49 2.44 -13.37
CA LYS A 473 41.05 3.67 -12.76
C LYS A 473 42.52 3.53 -12.38
N TYR A 474 42.96 2.33 -12.03
CA TYR A 474 44.29 2.03 -11.49
C TYR A 474 44.91 0.78 -12.17
N PRO A 475 45.35 0.88 -13.43
CA PRO A 475 45.73 -0.28 -14.24
C PRO A 475 47.03 -1.00 -13.81
N HIS A 476 47.69 -0.55 -12.73
CA HIS A 476 48.91 -1.17 -12.21
C HIS A 476 48.66 -2.48 -11.46
N LEU A 477 47.40 -2.79 -11.13
CA LEU A 477 46.99 -4.09 -10.60
C LEU A 477 45.84 -4.63 -11.46
N THR A 478 45.78 -5.95 -11.60
CA THR A 478 44.64 -6.61 -12.23
C THR A 478 43.38 -6.49 -11.36
N SER A 479 42.21 -6.72 -11.95
CA SER A 479 40.93 -6.70 -11.23
C SER A 479 40.92 -7.65 -10.03
N ILE A 480 41.51 -8.83 -10.17
CA ILE A 480 41.58 -9.82 -9.10
C ILE A 480 42.53 -9.36 -8.01
N GLU A 481 43.71 -8.82 -8.35
CA GLU A 481 44.66 -8.31 -7.36
C GLU A 481 44.07 -7.18 -6.53
N HIS A 482 43.37 -6.23 -7.14
CA HIS A 482 42.65 -5.20 -6.41
C HIS A 482 41.70 -5.79 -5.36
N LEU A 483 40.94 -6.83 -5.71
CA LEU A 483 40.03 -7.48 -4.76
C LEU A 483 40.76 -8.12 -3.59
N GLN A 484 41.96 -8.67 -3.80
CA GLN A 484 42.78 -9.21 -2.71
C GLN A 484 43.21 -8.14 -1.69
N HIS A 485 43.21 -6.86 -2.07
CA HIS A 485 43.58 -5.75 -1.20
C HIS A 485 42.40 -5.09 -0.48
N ILE A 486 41.17 -5.21 -0.97
CA ILE A 486 40.02 -4.42 -0.49
C ILE A 486 38.77 -5.25 -0.13
N TYR A 487 38.60 -6.44 -0.71
CA TYR A 487 37.33 -7.18 -0.59
C TYR A 487 37.39 -8.21 0.54
N LYS A 488 36.46 -8.14 1.49
CA LYS A 488 36.36 -9.05 2.64
C LYS A 488 35.01 -9.75 2.63
N LEU A 489 35.01 -11.07 2.76
CA LEU A 489 33.80 -11.87 2.72
C LEU A 489 33.17 -12.03 4.10
N CYS A 490 31.85 -11.90 4.15
CA CYS A 490 31.08 -12.07 5.38
C CYS A 490 31.20 -13.52 5.90
N GLN A 491 31.86 -13.70 7.04
CA GLN A 491 32.04 -15.02 7.63
C GLN A 491 30.71 -15.63 8.12
N VAL A 492 29.70 -14.81 8.43
CA VAL A 492 28.37 -15.30 8.79
C VAL A 492 27.70 -15.98 7.59
N HIS A 493 27.76 -15.37 6.41
CA HIS A 493 27.22 -15.96 5.18
C HIS A 493 28.04 -17.18 4.72
N TYR A 494 29.37 -17.11 4.85
CA TYR A 494 30.24 -18.28 4.66
C TYR A 494 29.80 -19.47 5.52
N LYS A 495 29.61 -19.26 6.83
CA LYS A 495 29.18 -20.31 7.77
C LYS A 495 27.77 -20.84 7.46
N ARG A 496 26.81 -19.95 7.20
CA ARG A 496 25.44 -20.34 6.80
C ARG A 496 25.44 -21.19 5.51
N ASN A 497 26.32 -20.89 4.56
CA ASN A 497 26.43 -21.66 3.32
C ASN A 497 27.04 -23.06 3.56
N ILE A 498 27.95 -23.23 4.52
CA ILE A 498 28.41 -24.56 4.95
C ILE A 498 27.26 -25.35 5.58
N ASP A 499 26.46 -24.73 6.45
CA ASP A 499 25.31 -25.39 7.11
C ASP A 499 24.23 -25.89 6.14
N LYS A 500 24.07 -25.25 4.98
CA LYS A 500 23.17 -25.70 3.92
C LYS A 500 23.63 -27.00 3.26
N ASN A 501 24.93 -27.30 3.29
CA ASN A 501 25.51 -28.51 2.68
C ASN A 501 25.41 -29.72 3.62
N ARG A 502 24.19 -30.13 3.96
CA ARG A 502 23.91 -31.24 4.89
C ARG A 502 24.40 -32.61 4.40
N GLN A 503 24.66 -32.75 3.11
CA GLN A 503 25.23 -33.94 2.48
C GLN A 503 26.71 -34.17 2.83
N LEU A 504 27.42 -33.12 3.29
CA LEU A 504 28.80 -33.23 3.75
C LEU A 504 28.85 -33.77 5.18
N SER A 505 29.84 -34.59 5.49
CA SER A 505 30.01 -35.12 6.85
C SER A 505 30.28 -34.00 7.85
N LYS A 506 30.07 -34.29 9.13
CA LYS A 506 30.33 -33.32 10.19
C LYS A 506 31.82 -32.95 10.23
N GLU A 507 32.69 -33.93 9.97
CA GLU A 507 34.15 -33.77 9.91
C GLU A 507 34.55 -32.83 8.78
N THR A 508 34.02 -33.03 7.57
CA THR A 508 34.29 -32.15 6.42
C THR A 508 33.80 -30.72 6.69
N ARG A 509 32.61 -30.55 7.27
CA ARG A 509 32.08 -29.22 7.61
C ARG A 509 32.90 -28.54 8.71
N ASN A 510 33.36 -29.29 9.72
CA ASN A 510 34.28 -28.78 10.74
C ASN A 510 35.58 -28.30 10.11
N ALA A 511 36.15 -29.05 9.16
CA ALA A 511 37.34 -28.62 8.43
C ALA A 511 37.08 -27.31 7.63
N MET A 512 35.94 -27.20 6.97
CA MET A 512 35.54 -25.96 6.28
C MET A 512 35.43 -24.77 7.23
N TYR A 513 34.99 -24.98 8.48
CA TYR A 513 34.89 -23.93 9.48
C TYR A 513 36.24 -23.40 9.98
N LEU A 514 37.32 -24.17 9.83
CA LEU A 514 38.65 -23.78 10.30
C LEU A 514 39.36 -22.80 9.36
N ILE A 515 39.04 -22.82 8.06
CA ILE A 515 39.74 -22.02 7.03
C ILE A 515 39.89 -20.53 7.40
N PRO A 516 38.84 -19.81 7.87
CA PRO A 516 38.98 -18.39 8.22
C PRO A 516 39.80 -18.13 9.50
N THR A 517 40.10 -19.16 10.29
CA THR A 517 40.79 -19.05 11.59
C THR A 517 42.24 -19.51 11.55
N LEU A 518 42.63 -20.25 10.50
CA LEU A 518 44.00 -20.70 10.32
C LEU A 518 44.91 -19.53 9.96
N ASN A 519 46.11 -19.53 10.55
CA ASN A 519 47.11 -18.48 10.43
C ASN A 519 48.37 -18.93 9.68
N ILE A 520 48.36 -20.13 9.10
CA ILE A 520 49.44 -20.69 8.29
C ILE A 520 48.87 -21.05 6.91
N GLN A 521 49.59 -20.67 5.86
CA GLN A 521 49.14 -20.83 4.47
C GLN A 521 49.05 -22.32 4.10
N GLU A 522 50.05 -23.10 4.48
CA GLU A 522 50.17 -24.53 4.22
C GLU A 522 49.02 -25.31 4.85
N ASP A 523 48.63 -24.99 6.09
CA ASP A 523 47.53 -25.65 6.80
C ASP A 523 46.19 -25.47 6.06
N ILE A 524 45.95 -24.28 5.51
CA ILE A 524 44.73 -24.01 4.73
C ILE A 524 44.73 -24.84 3.45
N LEU A 525 45.86 -24.90 2.74
CA LEU A 525 45.99 -25.70 1.53
C LEU A 525 45.83 -27.19 1.82
N GLU A 526 46.37 -27.68 2.94
CA GLU A 526 46.19 -29.06 3.39
C GLU A 526 44.71 -29.36 3.70
N VAL A 527 44.02 -28.46 4.41
CA VAL A 527 42.57 -28.58 4.69
C VAL A 527 41.76 -28.58 3.40
N LEU A 528 42.06 -27.70 2.45
CA LEU A 528 41.38 -27.64 1.16
C LEU A 528 41.61 -28.92 0.34
N ASN A 529 42.84 -29.46 0.34
CA ASN A 529 43.15 -30.74 -0.29
C ASN A 529 42.35 -31.89 0.35
N LYS A 530 42.32 -31.97 1.69
CA LYS A 530 41.52 -32.98 2.41
C LYS A 530 40.03 -32.91 2.04
N ILE A 531 39.47 -31.70 1.91
CA ILE A 531 38.08 -31.50 1.49
C ILE A 531 37.90 -31.92 0.03
N GLN A 532 38.83 -31.58 -0.87
CA GLN A 532 38.74 -31.90 -2.30
C GLN A 532 38.67 -33.41 -2.55
N PHE A 533 39.45 -34.19 -1.81
CA PHE A 533 39.57 -35.64 -1.97
C PHE A 533 38.67 -36.47 -1.02
N CYS A 534 37.71 -35.84 -0.33
CA CYS A 534 36.83 -36.56 0.61
C CYS A 534 35.76 -37.45 -0.08
N ASN A 535 35.78 -37.58 -1.42
CA ASN A 535 34.85 -38.34 -2.24
C ASN A 535 33.35 -38.03 -2.00
N LYS A 536 33.03 -36.82 -1.49
CA LYS A 536 31.65 -36.37 -1.30
C LYS A 536 31.16 -35.51 -2.47
N PRO A 537 29.93 -35.73 -2.98
CA PRO A 537 29.35 -34.90 -4.03
C PRO A 537 29.35 -33.41 -3.65
N GLY A 538 29.87 -32.57 -4.54
CA GLY A 538 29.94 -31.12 -4.37
C GLY A 538 31.17 -30.60 -3.60
N ALA A 539 31.95 -31.44 -2.93
CA ALA A 539 33.12 -31.00 -2.16
C ALA A 539 34.23 -30.44 -3.06
N ALA A 540 34.59 -31.13 -4.13
CA ALA A 540 35.59 -30.65 -5.10
C ALA A 540 35.15 -29.35 -5.79
N ALA A 541 33.87 -29.21 -6.12
CA ALA A 541 33.31 -27.98 -6.69
C ALA A 541 33.37 -26.82 -5.69
N TRP A 542 33.08 -27.08 -4.41
CA TRP A 542 33.21 -26.09 -3.33
C TRP A 542 34.67 -25.65 -3.16
N VAL A 543 35.64 -26.57 -3.18
CA VAL A 543 37.07 -26.21 -3.09
C VAL A 543 37.50 -25.37 -4.29
N LYS A 544 37.09 -25.75 -5.51
CA LYS A 544 37.37 -24.97 -6.73
C LYS A 544 36.83 -23.54 -6.63
N ASP A 545 35.62 -23.37 -6.09
CA ASP A 545 35.01 -22.07 -5.87
C ASP A 545 35.79 -21.22 -4.83
N LYS A 546 36.31 -21.86 -3.77
CA LYS A 546 37.07 -21.18 -2.72
C LYS A 546 38.52 -20.87 -3.10
N LEU A 547 39.14 -21.68 -3.95
CA LEU A 547 40.49 -21.45 -4.47
C LEU A 547 40.59 -20.28 -5.47
N VAL A 548 39.46 -19.70 -5.88
CA VAL A 548 39.47 -18.46 -6.66
C VAL A 548 40.21 -17.38 -5.84
N PRO A 549 41.26 -16.71 -6.37
CA PRO A 549 42.17 -15.91 -5.54
C PRO A 549 41.50 -14.84 -4.69
N TRP A 550 40.54 -14.10 -5.25
CA TRP A 550 39.80 -13.07 -4.49
C TRP A 550 38.88 -13.66 -3.41
N VAL A 551 38.36 -14.87 -3.63
CA VAL A 551 37.50 -15.56 -2.66
C VAL A 551 38.34 -16.02 -1.46
N LEU A 552 39.46 -16.69 -1.71
CA LEU A 552 40.34 -17.15 -0.64
C LEU A 552 40.91 -15.97 0.17
N SER A 553 41.35 -14.92 -0.54
CA SER A 553 41.85 -13.68 0.06
C SER A 553 40.77 -12.94 0.86
N GLY A 554 39.51 -13.04 0.46
CA GLY A 554 38.39 -12.43 1.18
C GLY A 554 37.99 -13.18 2.46
N ILE A 555 38.38 -14.46 2.61
CA ILE A 555 38.01 -15.29 3.77
C ILE A 555 39.17 -15.42 4.77
N SER A 556 40.42 -15.37 4.30
CA SER A 556 41.60 -15.71 5.10
C SER A 556 42.61 -14.56 5.18
N SER A 557 43.07 -14.30 6.39
CA SER A 557 44.06 -13.25 6.68
C SER A 557 45.46 -13.55 6.14
N VAL A 558 45.79 -14.82 5.83
CA VAL A 558 47.12 -15.16 5.30
C VAL A 558 47.20 -15.06 3.78
N PHE A 559 46.05 -15.09 3.10
CA PHE A 559 45.98 -14.92 1.64
C PHE A 559 45.60 -13.50 1.24
N THR A 560 44.99 -12.72 2.14
CA THR A 560 44.65 -11.33 1.86
C THR A 560 45.92 -10.49 1.67
N LYS A 561 45.85 -9.55 0.72
CA LYS A 561 46.85 -8.49 0.57
C LYS A 561 46.37 -7.18 1.20
N MET A 562 45.23 -7.19 1.89
CA MET A 562 44.72 -6.08 2.66
C MET A 562 45.71 -5.73 3.79
N ASP A 563 45.80 -4.44 4.13
CA ASP A 563 46.57 -4.01 5.29
C ASP A 563 46.12 -4.75 6.56
N CYS A 564 47.07 -5.24 7.35
CA CYS A 564 46.77 -6.10 8.50
C CYS A 564 45.99 -5.35 9.59
N THR A 565 46.19 -4.05 9.75
CA THR A 565 45.45 -3.21 10.69
C THR A 565 44.01 -3.08 10.24
N ILE A 566 43.80 -2.78 8.96
CA ILE A 566 42.46 -2.70 8.35
C ILE A 566 41.72 -4.04 8.46
N TRP A 567 42.39 -5.14 8.13
CA TRP A 567 41.79 -6.48 8.23
C TRP A 567 41.31 -6.79 9.65
N ASN A 568 42.13 -6.49 10.65
CA ASN A 568 41.84 -6.79 12.06
C ASN A 568 40.81 -5.84 12.68
N GLN A 569 40.76 -4.57 12.26
CA GLN A 569 39.80 -3.59 12.77
C GLN A 569 38.41 -3.69 12.13
N THR A 570 38.30 -4.33 10.97
CA THR A 570 37.04 -4.45 10.24
C THR A 570 36.26 -5.71 10.64
N PRO A 571 34.92 -5.64 10.74
CA PRO A 571 34.12 -6.76 11.19
C PRO A 571 34.19 -7.96 10.22
N ASN A 572 33.92 -9.15 10.74
CA ASN A 572 33.82 -10.40 9.96
C ASN A 572 32.37 -10.75 9.58
N ASN A 573 31.45 -9.79 9.67
CA ASN A 573 30.02 -9.98 9.46
C ASN A 573 29.40 -8.75 8.79
N THR A 574 28.23 -8.94 8.19
CA THR A 574 27.41 -7.87 7.59
C THR A 574 26.18 -7.54 8.45
N ASN A 575 26.33 -7.62 9.79
CA ASN A 575 25.18 -7.40 10.68
C ASN A 575 24.66 -5.97 10.62
N ALA A 576 25.49 -4.99 10.22
CA ALA A 576 25.01 -3.63 10.04
C ALA A 576 24.08 -3.59 8.82
N GLY A 577 24.51 -4.10 7.66
CA GLY A 577 23.68 -4.23 6.45
C GLY A 577 22.37 -4.99 6.70
N GLU A 578 22.44 -6.19 7.30
CA GLU A 578 21.25 -6.99 7.64
C GLU A 578 20.27 -6.22 8.55
N SER A 579 20.80 -5.46 9.51
CA SER A 579 19.99 -4.65 10.43
C SER A 579 19.38 -3.42 9.75
N ALA A 580 20.10 -2.80 8.80
CA ALA A 580 19.59 -1.66 8.04
C ALA A 580 18.39 -2.09 7.20
N HIS A 581 18.53 -3.19 6.43
CA HIS A 581 17.45 -3.79 5.66
C HIS A 581 16.25 -4.17 6.53
N ALA A 582 16.47 -4.85 7.65
CA ALA A 582 15.38 -5.25 8.54
C ALA A 582 14.63 -4.06 9.14
N ASN A 583 15.31 -2.93 9.36
CA ASN A 583 14.69 -1.74 9.92
C ASN A 583 13.84 -1.01 8.89
N VAL A 584 14.39 -0.75 7.70
CA VAL A 584 13.67 0.00 6.65
C VAL A 584 12.48 -0.78 6.08
N ASN A 585 12.54 -2.12 6.06
CA ASN A 585 11.40 -2.96 5.69
C ASN A 585 10.16 -2.77 6.58
N ARG A 586 10.31 -2.17 7.78
CA ARG A 586 9.17 -1.81 8.64
C ARG A 586 8.36 -0.64 8.09
N ASP A 587 8.97 0.19 7.25
CA ASP A 587 8.33 1.32 6.59
C ASP A 587 7.64 0.91 5.27
N GLY A 588 7.80 -0.35 4.86
CA GLY A 588 7.11 -0.95 3.74
C GLY A 588 7.95 -1.99 2.99
N CYS A 589 7.28 -3.03 2.51
CA CYS A 589 7.82 -4.01 1.57
C CYS A 589 6.93 -4.04 0.32
N ASN A 590 7.46 -4.60 -0.78
CA ASN A 590 6.73 -4.76 -2.03
C ASN A 590 6.14 -3.44 -2.57
N LEU A 591 6.95 -2.38 -2.51
CA LEU A 591 6.63 -1.02 -2.95
C LEU A 591 6.89 -0.86 -4.46
N SER A 592 6.21 0.08 -5.13
CA SER A 592 6.65 0.53 -6.45
C SER A 592 8.04 1.17 -6.36
N LEU A 593 8.76 1.26 -7.49
CA LEU A 593 10.12 1.82 -7.51
C LEU A 593 10.16 3.24 -6.92
N LEU A 594 9.30 4.14 -7.42
CA LEU A 594 9.25 5.52 -6.91
C LEU A 594 8.82 5.57 -5.43
N ALA A 595 7.86 4.75 -5.01
CA ALA A 595 7.48 4.67 -3.60
C ALA A 595 8.66 4.23 -2.72
N GLY A 596 9.43 3.23 -3.16
CA GLY A 596 10.58 2.72 -2.43
C GLY A 596 11.72 3.72 -2.30
N ILE A 597 11.96 4.54 -3.33
CA ILE A 597 12.93 5.65 -3.30
C ILE A 597 12.50 6.71 -2.29
N ILE A 598 11.26 7.20 -2.37
CA ILE A 598 10.74 8.26 -1.48
C ILE A 598 10.70 7.77 -0.02
N ARG A 599 10.22 6.55 0.23
CA ARG A 599 10.24 5.95 1.58
C ARG A 599 11.67 5.76 2.10
N GLY A 600 12.61 5.39 1.21
CA GLY A 600 14.03 5.31 1.54
C GLY A 600 14.62 6.66 1.94
N GLN A 601 14.29 7.72 1.21
CA GLN A 601 14.71 9.09 1.53
C GLN A 601 14.21 9.53 2.90
N GLU A 602 12.92 9.32 3.19
CA GLU A 602 12.32 9.68 4.47
C GLU A 602 12.94 8.91 5.64
N PHE A 603 13.17 7.60 5.45
CA PHE A 603 13.82 6.76 6.45
C PHE A 603 15.26 7.22 6.70
N ASP A 604 16.04 7.43 5.66
CA ASP A 604 17.44 7.87 5.78
C ASP A 604 17.52 9.23 6.46
N LYS A 605 16.65 10.18 6.08
CA LYS A 605 16.56 11.49 6.75
C LYS A 605 16.34 11.34 8.26
N ARG A 606 15.37 10.52 8.69
CA ARG A 606 15.12 10.25 10.13
C ARG A 606 16.34 9.65 10.82
N GLN A 607 17.01 8.69 10.18
CA GLN A 607 18.17 8.00 10.76
C GLN A 607 19.35 8.95 10.94
N TRP A 608 19.61 9.81 9.97
CA TRP A 608 20.69 10.80 10.00
C TRP A 608 20.39 11.96 10.94
N GLU A 609 19.15 12.45 11.01
CA GLU A 609 18.73 13.44 12.02
C GLU A 609 18.91 12.90 13.43
N SER A 610 18.48 11.67 13.68
CA SER A 610 18.68 10.97 14.96
C SER A 610 20.17 10.83 15.31
N ALA A 611 21.04 10.52 14.33
CA ALA A 611 22.48 10.46 14.55
C ALA A 611 23.06 11.82 14.94
N ASN A 612 22.68 12.89 14.22
CA ASN A 612 23.16 14.24 14.50
C ASN A 612 22.75 14.72 15.90
N VAL A 613 21.51 14.42 16.32
CA VAL A 613 21.02 14.75 17.67
C VAL A 613 21.84 14.03 18.74
N HIS A 614 22.18 12.76 18.51
CA HIS A 614 23.02 12.01 19.43
C HIS A 614 24.43 12.61 19.50
N GLU A 615 25.05 12.93 18.36
CA GLU A 615 26.39 13.54 18.32
C GLU A 615 26.44 14.92 18.97
N GLN A 616 25.39 15.73 18.79
CA GLN A 616 25.36 17.11 19.30
C GLN A 616 24.99 17.19 20.79
N TYR A 617 24.05 16.36 21.24
CA TYR A 617 23.46 16.49 22.58
C TYR A 617 23.70 15.28 23.49
N ASN A 618 24.38 14.25 22.98
CA ASN A 618 24.59 12.97 23.68
C ASN A 618 23.26 12.29 24.11
N VAL A 619 22.19 12.49 23.33
CA VAL A 619 20.87 11.88 23.56
C VAL A 619 20.66 10.73 22.57
N PRO A 620 20.72 9.46 23.00
CA PRO A 620 20.53 8.32 22.11
C PRO A 620 19.04 8.11 21.77
N GLU A 621 18.77 7.55 20.59
CA GLU A 621 17.41 7.20 20.14
C GLU A 621 16.68 6.20 21.07
N SER A 622 17.43 5.40 21.83
CA SER A 622 16.83 4.51 22.82
C SER A 622 17.76 4.24 23.99
N TYR A 623 17.16 3.85 25.12
CA TYR A 623 17.89 3.47 26.35
C TYR A 623 18.76 2.20 26.20
N ARG A 624 18.69 1.50 25.06
CA ARG A 624 19.53 0.33 24.83
C ARG A 624 20.94 0.79 24.49
N ASN A 625 21.93 0.25 25.20
CA ASN A 625 23.32 0.42 24.83
C ASN A 625 23.59 -0.24 23.47
N LYS A 626 23.84 0.57 22.43
CA LYS A 626 24.11 0.12 21.06
C LYS A 626 25.59 0.21 20.69
N SER A 627 26.49 0.49 21.65
CA SER A 627 27.95 0.49 21.44
C SER A 627 28.44 -0.86 20.88
N GLU A 628 29.58 -0.84 20.19
CA GLU A 628 30.21 -2.05 19.63
C GLU A 628 30.42 -3.13 20.69
N LEU A 629 30.94 -2.76 21.87
CA LEU A 629 31.14 -3.68 22.98
C LEU A 629 29.82 -4.34 23.43
N ALA A 630 28.77 -3.54 23.61
CA ALA A 630 27.47 -4.07 24.01
C ALA A 630 26.87 -5.02 22.94
N ARG A 631 27.04 -4.69 21.65
CA ARG A 631 26.63 -5.55 20.53
C ARG A 631 27.41 -6.86 20.52
N SER A 632 28.73 -6.83 20.73
CA SER A 632 29.59 -8.01 20.80
C SER A 632 29.20 -8.92 21.95
N ILE A 633 29.03 -8.38 23.17
CA ILE A 633 28.55 -9.13 24.34
C ILE A 633 27.19 -9.79 24.05
N GLN A 634 26.27 -9.06 23.40
CA GLN A 634 24.95 -9.62 23.09
C GLN A 634 25.02 -10.72 22.02
N ALA A 635 25.90 -10.60 21.04
CA ALA A 635 26.13 -11.62 20.02
C ALA A 635 26.69 -12.91 20.66
N GLU A 636 27.65 -12.78 21.56
CA GLU A 636 28.25 -13.90 22.30
C GLU A 636 27.22 -14.60 23.18
N LYS A 637 26.43 -13.85 23.97
CA LYS A 637 25.31 -14.40 24.75
C LYS A 637 24.30 -15.16 23.90
N ARG A 638 24.04 -14.71 22.66
CA ARG A 638 23.16 -15.42 21.71
C ARG A 638 23.81 -16.70 21.19
N ALA A 639 25.11 -16.68 20.92
CA ALA A 639 25.87 -17.87 20.50
C ALA A 639 25.86 -18.94 21.61
N GLU A 640 26.16 -18.56 22.86
CA GLU A 640 26.10 -19.48 24.00
C GLU A 640 24.71 -20.12 24.17
N LYS A 641 23.63 -19.33 24.07
CA LYS A 641 22.26 -19.86 24.16
C LYS A 641 21.95 -20.85 23.04
N ARG A 642 22.49 -20.65 21.83
CA ARG A 642 22.33 -21.59 20.71
C ARG A 642 23.09 -22.89 20.98
N CYS A 643 24.33 -22.81 21.47
CA CYS A 643 25.13 -23.97 21.85
C CYS A 643 24.43 -24.79 22.97
N LYS A 644 23.91 -24.13 24.02
CA LYS A 644 23.17 -24.78 25.12
C LYS A 644 21.90 -25.49 24.64
N LYS A 645 21.17 -24.91 23.67
CA LYS A 645 20.03 -25.59 23.06
C LYS A 645 20.44 -26.81 22.25
N GLN A 646 21.52 -26.72 21.48
CA GLN A 646 22.01 -27.87 20.68
C GLN A 646 22.51 -29.01 21.56
N SER A 647 23.24 -28.73 22.65
CA SER A 647 23.69 -29.76 23.61
C SER A 647 22.56 -30.40 24.41
N SER A 648 21.47 -29.67 24.68
CA SER A 648 20.27 -30.25 25.34
C SER A 648 19.45 -31.20 24.47
N THR A 649 19.63 -31.18 23.15
CA THR A 649 18.95 -32.11 22.21
C THR A 649 19.67 -33.45 22.03
N SER A 650 20.88 -33.61 22.55
CA SER A 650 21.63 -34.88 22.50
C SER A 650 21.47 -35.75 23.74
N THR A 651 20.74 -35.29 24.77
CA THR A 651 20.53 -36.08 26.00
C THR A 651 19.25 -35.65 26.72
N SER A 652 18.09 -36.11 26.25
CA SER A 652 16.96 -36.50 27.10
C SER A 652 15.81 -37.04 26.26
N SER A 653 15.32 -38.18 26.70
CA SER A 653 14.14 -38.92 26.30
C SER A 653 12.86 -38.09 26.16
N ARG A 654 11.97 -38.62 25.30
CA ARG A 654 10.55 -38.30 25.09
C ARG A 654 9.88 -37.59 26.28
N ILE A 655 9.51 -36.32 26.07
CA ILE A 655 8.32 -35.74 26.70
C ILE A 655 7.52 -35.01 25.61
N VAL A 656 6.30 -35.48 25.43
CA VAL A 656 5.30 -34.98 24.48
C VAL A 656 5.04 -33.49 24.73
N LYS A 657 5.37 -32.64 23.76
CA LYS A 657 4.89 -31.25 23.74
C LYS A 657 3.51 -31.22 23.07
N LYS A 658 2.50 -31.01 23.90
CA LYS A 658 1.12 -30.67 23.53
C LYS A 658 1.11 -29.52 22.50
N GLN A 659 0.43 -29.75 21.38
CA GLN A 659 -0.06 -28.71 20.49
C GLN A 659 -1.02 -27.79 21.24
N LYS A 660 -0.87 -26.47 21.04
CA LYS A 660 -1.95 -25.46 21.01
C LYS A 660 -1.44 -24.38 20.05
N GLY A 661 -2.07 -24.06 18.92
CA GLY A 661 -3.50 -24.02 18.63
C GLY A 661 -3.97 -22.58 18.81
N ASN A 662 -3.97 -21.81 17.72
CA ASN A 662 -4.64 -20.50 17.64
C ASN A 662 -6.13 -20.66 17.95
N GLY A 663 -6.72 -19.70 18.65
CA GLY A 663 -8.17 -19.63 18.82
C GLY A 663 -8.60 -18.56 19.82
N HIS A 664 -9.29 -17.55 19.30
CA HIS A 664 -9.97 -16.48 20.01
C HIS A 664 -11.11 -16.98 20.93
N ASN A 665 -11.49 -16.08 21.85
CA ASN A 665 -12.84 -15.82 22.39
C ASN A 665 -13.28 -16.39 23.76
N LYS A 666 -13.62 -15.41 24.60
CA LYS A 666 -14.79 -15.23 25.49
C LYS A 666 -14.93 -16.07 26.78
N GLU A 667 -14.90 -15.29 27.87
CA GLU A 667 -15.85 -15.23 28.99
C GLU A 667 -16.23 -16.54 29.69
N ASN A 668 -15.82 -16.65 30.96
CA ASN A 668 -16.68 -16.89 32.13
C ASN A 668 -15.81 -17.32 33.31
N ALA A 669 -15.47 -16.37 34.20
CA ALA A 669 -14.91 -16.70 35.51
C ALA A 669 -16.05 -16.61 36.53
N ILE A 670 -16.55 -17.79 36.90
CA ILE A 670 -17.35 -18.01 38.09
C ILE A 670 -16.43 -17.76 39.29
N VAL A 671 -16.81 -16.79 40.10
CA VAL A 671 -16.19 -16.45 41.39
C VAL A 671 -16.55 -17.55 42.38
N ILE A 672 -15.54 -18.14 43.02
CA ILE A 672 -15.72 -18.92 44.25
C ILE A 672 -15.23 -18.05 45.40
N ASP A 673 -16.21 -17.79 46.25
CA ASP A 673 -16.25 -17.01 47.47
C ASP A 673 -15.38 -17.64 48.58
N ILE A 674 -14.59 -16.83 49.26
CA ILE A 674 -14.01 -17.16 50.57
C ILE A 674 -14.05 -15.89 51.43
N GLY A 675 -15.16 -15.73 52.16
CA GLY A 675 -15.23 -15.34 53.57
C GLY A 675 -14.56 -14.02 53.99
N GLU A 676 -15.40 -13.00 54.20
CA GLU A 676 -15.12 -11.81 55.00
C GLU A 676 -14.93 -12.16 56.48
N GLU A 677 -13.99 -11.50 57.16
CA GLU A 677 -14.31 -10.62 58.30
C GLU A 677 -13.07 -9.83 58.79
N ASP A 678 -13.27 -8.53 58.88
CA ASP A 678 -12.83 -7.61 59.92
C ASP A 678 -11.35 -7.16 60.09
N SER A 679 -11.13 -5.98 59.51
CA SER A 679 -10.96 -4.71 60.25
C SER A 679 -9.55 -4.12 60.47
N TYR A 680 -9.53 -2.80 60.23
CA TYR A 680 -8.74 -1.76 60.89
C TYR A 680 -7.26 -1.48 60.53
N LEU A 681 -7.05 -0.18 60.26
CA LEU A 681 -5.89 0.69 60.55
C LEU A 681 -4.61 0.65 59.66
N GLU A 682 -4.49 1.75 58.91
CA GLU A 682 -3.39 2.72 58.94
C GLU A 682 -1.97 2.43 58.40
N GLN A 683 -1.53 3.42 57.61
CA GLN A 683 -0.22 4.06 57.57
C GLN A 683 0.99 3.36 56.92
N GLN A 684 1.38 3.96 55.78
CA GLN A 684 2.71 4.56 55.54
C GLN A 684 3.98 3.84 56.07
N LYS A 685 4.85 3.41 55.14
CA LYS A 685 6.29 3.75 54.97
C LYS A 685 7.18 2.54 54.60
N LYS A 686 7.92 2.75 53.50
CA LYS A 686 9.36 2.45 53.29
C LYS A 686 9.98 1.28 54.06
N LYS A 687 10.45 0.25 53.33
CA LYS A 687 11.86 -0.22 53.21
C LYS A 687 11.90 -1.72 52.86
N LYS A 688 12.23 -2.06 51.62
CA LYS A 688 13.46 -2.74 51.17
C LYS A 688 13.34 -3.12 49.70
#